data_AF-A0A6M4J931-F1
#
_entry.id   AF-A0A6M4J931-F1
#
_cell.length_a   1.000
_cell.length_b   1.000
_cell.length_c   1.000
_cell.angle_alpha   90.00
_cell.angle_beta   90.00
_cell.angle_gamma   90.00
#
_symmetry.space_group_name_H-M   'P 1'
#
loop_
_entity.id
_entity.type
_entity.pdbx_description
1 polymer ?
#
loop_
_entity_poly.entity_id
_entity_poly.type
_entity_poly.pdbx_seq_one_letter_code
_entity_poly.pdbx_strand_id
1 'polypeptide(L)'
;MKKKKLGFLTLASTSLTAIPVIAASCNNKKDEKKNYDQLLKLTIDSEIKKTKEAKDVLKTDISISEIKDVKIEIKSLVPSNKIKTKLIITLTVTEKDGKSLEVIKELDGFKEPSSTKTPETPGTNADTPGTNTETPANNKKNVANENFVNAVHITKSAKSSEFFNNIQENATIYYDFGTNSFFDKEYVKGDNEANKNRVELFHLEDFVPAFGVNVVHPTEADKNINKVTLVKDGNNYSLKFKFGQYDAKTKKTTIFDEVYTTKAEAFEFRTKAELDTKIDTLTLSYPDVDNVFDNQATQDKVKLSDENEKMVIKSFDILKGQGKVKVSFVITTQIGAETLESKIKEVTIEGFKVDNFESQLVGVTLNYPDKQNVTIENIDVTKFTLSKDDAPFELTENATATYKKVENSENKYKGTISVEATFAKNEQNVVKTYEISGFKTEAFNLQTYVDSFKSVTLDPSINKSETSTNSITKDSFSLGEFDKKAVNVEITNGKINEANTSEYILTLTFTDLVNEGVELLTKEFTITGFKAGEEIKHYSNEKVAEFAKAQKLFIVDPVKIEENLENFEKAIKSKKPLIKVKNNKITYADSTITGDVIGLSLNPDLGVISLTHGGKNNGTYVKPYPRVKNNGGIRIIKDESGTFKLQFNLILDDHATVDDVVYEQILFNINK
;
A
#
# COMPACT_ATOMS: atom_id res chain seq x y z
N MET A 1 -39.84 15.75 31.31
CA MET A 1 -40.82 15.86 30.20
C MET A 1 -40.58 17.16 29.44
N LYS A 2 -40.18 17.08 28.16
CA LYS A 2 -40.67 17.90 27.04
C LYS A 2 -39.78 17.60 25.83
N LYS A 3 -40.37 16.84 24.90
CA LYS A 3 -39.80 16.43 23.61
C LYS A 3 -39.73 17.66 22.69
N LYS A 4 -38.65 17.83 21.92
CA LYS A 4 -38.71 18.55 20.64
C LYS A 4 -37.96 17.78 19.56
N LYS A 5 -38.61 17.78 18.40
CA LYS A 5 -38.56 16.82 17.32
C LYS A 5 -37.47 17.17 16.32
N LEU A 6 -36.83 16.14 15.77
CA LEU A 6 -36.03 16.17 14.55
C LEU A 6 -36.98 16.36 13.36
N GLY A 7 -36.73 17.36 12.51
CA GLY A 7 -37.47 17.61 11.27
C GLY A 7 -36.52 17.52 10.08
N PHE A 8 -36.71 16.48 9.27
CA PHE A 8 -36.18 16.36 7.92
C PHE A 8 -36.76 17.46 7.03
N LEU A 9 -35.93 18.12 6.21
CA LEU A 9 -36.39 18.93 5.09
C LEU A 9 -35.51 18.65 3.87
N THR A 10 -36.13 18.06 2.86
CA THR A 10 -35.61 17.83 1.51
C THR A 10 -36.00 18.98 0.58
N LEU A 11 -35.13 19.20 -0.42
CA LEU A 11 -35.38 19.81 -1.74
C LEU A 11 -35.69 21.31 -1.82
N ALA A 12 -34.80 22.08 -2.47
CA ALA A 12 -35.14 22.71 -3.74
C ALA A 12 -33.90 23.34 -4.41
N SER A 13 -33.77 23.00 -5.69
CA SER A 13 -32.96 23.60 -6.73
C SER A 13 -33.28 25.08 -6.98
N THR A 14 -32.25 25.89 -7.22
CA THR A 14 -32.34 27.08 -8.08
C THR A 14 -31.16 27.12 -9.05
N SER A 15 -31.52 27.07 -10.33
CA SER A 15 -30.74 27.44 -11.50
C SER A 15 -30.34 28.93 -11.49
N LEU A 16 -29.16 29.29 -11.99
CA LEU A 16 -28.97 30.14 -13.19
C LEU A 16 -27.53 30.65 -13.41
N THR A 17 -27.21 30.76 -14.70
CA THR A 17 -26.20 31.59 -15.39
C THR A 17 -24.72 31.21 -15.38
N ALA A 18 -24.27 30.86 -16.58
CA ALA A 18 -22.88 30.81 -17.05
C ALA A 18 -22.36 32.20 -17.44
N ILE A 19 -21.08 32.47 -17.18
CA ILE A 19 -20.15 33.22 -18.05
C ILE A 19 -18.74 32.60 -17.87
N PRO A 20 -17.96 32.41 -18.95
CA PRO A 20 -16.64 31.79 -18.91
C PRO A 20 -15.57 32.80 -18.51
N VAL A 21 -14.68 32.44 -17.58
CA VAL A 21 -13.39 33.11 -17.40
C VAL A 21 -12.32 32.10 -17.77
N ILE A 22 -11.78 32.26 -18.97
CA ILE A 22 -10.50 31.67 -19.35
C ILE A 22 -9.45 32.52 -18.66
N ALA A 23 -8.86 32.00 -17.57
CA ALA A 23 -7.61 32.46 -17.04
C ALA A 23 -6.62 31.29 -17.14
N ALA A 24 -5.76 31.36 -18.16
CA ALA A 24 -4.58 30.53 -18.26
C ALA A 24 -3.60 30.96 -17.16
N SER A 25 -3.42 30.12 -16.15
CA SER A 25 -2.35 30.24 -15.16
C SER A 25 -1.40 29.05 -15.36
N CYS A 26 -0.21 29.35 -15.86
CA CYS A 26 0.87 28.37 -16.06
C CYS A 26 1.37 27.92 -14.69
N ASN A 27 1.31 26.61 -14.48
CA ASN A 27 1.38 25.96 -13.20
C ASN A 27 2.75 25.29 -13.06
N ASN A 28 3.61 25.80 -12.18
CA ASN A 28 4.81 25.11 -11.72
C ASN A 28 4.37 23.90 -10.86
N LYS A 29 4.05 22.78 -11.51
CA LYS A 29 3.68 21.54 -10.83
C LYS A 29 4.91 20.87 -10.23
N LYS A 30 5.07 21.01 -8.91
CA LYS A 30 5.57 19.88 -8.10
C LYS A 30 4.66 18.69 -8.42
N ASP A 31 5.22 17.50 -8.62
CA ASP A 31 4.47 16.27 -8.86
C ASP A 31 3.51 15.98 -7.69
N GLU A 32 2.32 16.59 -7.72
CA GLU A 32 1.19 16.17 -6.92
C GLU A 32 0.87 14.75 -7.35
N LYS A 33 1.20 13.78 -6.49
CA LYS A 33 0.84 12.39 -6.66
C LYS A 33 -0.67 12.30 -6.90
N LYS A 34 -1.07 12.01 -8.14
CA LYS A 34 -2.47 11.93 -8.54
C LYS A 34 -3.20 10.95 -7.62
N ASN A 35 -4.25 11.44 -6.95
CA ASN A 35 -5.05 10.59 -6.08
C ASN A 35 -6.12 9.84 -6.92
N TYR A 36 -5.74 8.68 -7.44
CA TYR A 36 -6.61 7.84 -8.26
C TYR A 36 -7.84 7.32 -7.50
N ASP A 37 -7.81 7.25 -6.16
CA ASP A 37 -9.00 6.93 -5.36
C ASP A 37 -10.10 8.00 -5.52
N GLN A 38 -9.76 9.25 -5.82
CA GLN A 38 -10.77 10.29 -6.04
C GLN A 38 -11.18 10.44 -7.50
N LEU A 39 -10.26 10.15 -8.42
CA LEU A 39 -10.46 10.35 -9.85
C LEU A 39 -11.21 9.18 -10.52
N LEU A 40 -11.02 7.95 -10.03
CA LEU A 40 -11.68 6.77 -10.58
C LEU A 40 -13.11 6.64 -10.05
N LYS A 41 -14.07 6.74 -10.97
CA LYS A 41 -15.48 6.43 -10.72
C LYS A 41 -15.84 5.12 -11.41
N LEU A 42 -16.35 4.18 -10.61
CA LEU A 42 -16.95 2.94 -11.10
C LEU A 42 -18.46 3.10 -11.13
N THR A 43 -19.07 2.72 -12.24
CA THR A 43 -20.52 2.64 -12.38
C THR A 43 -20.92 1.25 -12.82
N ILE A 44 -22.07 0.81 -12.35
CA ILE A 44 -22.71 -0.45 -12.75
C ILE A 44 -24.19 -0.18 -12.90
N ASP A 45 -24.83 -0.84 -13.86
CA ASP A 45 -26.26 -0.66 -14.11
C ASP A 45 -27.06 -1.04 -12.85
N SER A 46 -28.02 -0.18 -12.49
CA SER A 46 -28.92 -0.42 -11.37
C SER A 46 -29.76 -1.70 -11.52
N GLU A 47 -30.07 -2.12 -12.74
CA GLU A 47 -30.79 -3.37 -12.99
C GLU A 47 -29.89 -4.59 -12.75
N ILE A 48 -28.59 -4.50 -13.05
CA ILE A 48 -27.62 -5.55 -12.71
C ILE A 48 -27.52 -5.69 -11.18
N LYS A 49 -27.45 -4.57 -10.44
CA LYS A 49 -27.44 -4.58 -8.96
C LYS A 49 -28.67 -5.30 -8.38
N LYS A 50 -29.86 -5.13 -8.98
CA LYS A 50 -31.09 -5.78 -8.49
C LYS A 50 -31.20 -7.25 -8.86
N THR A 51 -30.59 -7.67 -9.97
CA THR A 51 -30.82 -9.00 -10.57
C THR A 51 -29.71 -10.00 -10.27
N LYS A 52 -28.45 -9.54 -10.14
CA LYS A 52 -27.28 -10.40 -9.90
C LYS A 52 -26.82 -10.36 -8.44
N GLU A 53 -26.37 -11.51 -7.93
CA GLU A 53 -25.59 -11.55 -6.69
C GLU A 53 -24.19 -10.99 -6.96
N ALA A 54 -23.48 -10.52 -5.93
CA ALA A 54 -22.14 -9.95 -6.09
C ALA A 54 -21.14 -10.93 -6.76
N LYS A 55 -21.31 -12.24 -6.55
CA LYS A 55 -20.48 -13.30 -7.17
C LYS A 55 -20.72 -13.50 -8.67
N ASP A 56 -21.87 -13.05 -9.19
CA ASP A 56 -22.28 -13.26 -10.59
C ASP A 56 -21.94 -12.05 -11.48
N VAL A 57 -21.30 -11.01 -10.91
CA VAL A 57 -20.93 -9.79 -11.62
C VAL A 57 -19.68 -10.03 -12.47
N LEU A 58 -19.77 -9.69 -13.76
CA LEU A 58 -18.67 -9.84 -14.73
C LEU A 58 -17.91 -8.52 -14.90
N LYS A 59 -16.67 -8.59 -15.41
CA LYS A 59 -15.86 -7.38 -15.71
C LYS A 59 -16.57 -6.44 -16.68
N THR A 60 -17.32 -6.99 -17.64
CA THR A 60 -18.10 -6.24 -18.64
C THR A 60 -19.32 -5.52 -18.06
N ASP A 61 -19.75 -5.87 -16.84
CA ASP A 61 -20.87 -5.21 -16.17
C ASP A 61 -20.45 -3.87 -15.52
N ILE A 62 -19.14 -3.61 -15.44
CA ILE A 62 -18.56 -2.46 -14.73
C ILE A 62 -18.00 -1.46 -15.74
N SER A 63 -18.56 -0.27 -15.72
CA SER A 63 -18.06 0.88 -16.48
C SER A 63 -17.10 1.69 -15.63
N ILE A 64 -15.95 2.06 -16.21
CA ILE A 64 -14.90 2.84 -15.55
C ILE A 64 -14.83 4.20 -16.24
N SER A 65 -14.79 5.28 -15.47
CA SER A 65 -14.55 6.62 -16.01
C SER A 65 -13.20 6.69 -16.73
N GLU A 66 -13.18 7.17 -17.98
CA GLU A 66 -11.93 7.44 -18.70
C GLU A 66 -11.13 8.54 -18.02
N ILE A 67 -9.83 8.31 -17.85
CA ILE A 67 -8.87 9.29 -17.36
C ILE A 67 -7.83 9.48 -18.46
N LYS A 68 -7.60 10.73 -18.87
CA LYS A 68 -6.64 11.07 -19.93
C LYS A 68 -5.23 10.59 -19.55
N ASP A 69 -4.52 10.01 -20.52
CA ASP A 69 -3.13 9.56 -20.41
C ASP A 69 -2.88 8.45 -19.38
N VAL A 70 -3.89 7.63 -19.08
CA VAL A 70 -3.81 6.52 -18.13
C VAL A 70 -4.56 5.30 -18.68
N LYS A 71 -3.93 4.12 -18.63
CA LYS A 71 -4.56 2.83 -18.95
C LYS A 71 -5.09 2.21 -17.67
N ILE A 72 -6.37 1.83 -17.64
CA ILE A 72 -7.01 1.24 -16.46
C ILE A 72 -7.52 -0.16 -16.81
N GLU A 73 -7.17 -1.15 -16.00
CA GLU A 73 -7.62 -2.54 -16.19
C GLU A 73 -8.19 -3.13 -14.89
N ILE A 74 -9.32 -3.84 -14.98
CA ILE A 74 -9.87 -4.59 -13.84
C ILE A 74 -9.02 -5.84 -13.62
N LYS A 75 -8.26 -5.86 -12.53
CA LYS A 75 -7.45 -7.01 -12.12
C LYS A 75 -8.32 -8.12 -11.57
N SER A 76 -9.14 -7.83 -10.56
CA SER A 76 -10.00 -8.83 -9.90
C SER A 76 -11.34 -8.28 -9.43
N LEU A 77 -12.32 -9.17 -9.33
CA LEU A 77 -13.65 -8.97 -8.75
C LEU A 77 -13.86 -10.01 -7.66
N VAL A 78 -14.04 -9.59 -6.41
CA VAL A 78 -14.17 -10.50 -5.27
C VAL A 78 -15.36 -10.09 -4.41
N PRO A 79 -16.38 -10.95 -4.23
CA PRO A 79 -17.47 -10.69 -3.30
C PRO A 79 -16.94 -10.50 -1.88
N SER A 80 -17.48 -9.52 -1.14
CA SER A 80 -17.05 -9.29 0.24
C SER A 80 -17.48 -10.47 1.13
N ASN A 81 -16.52 -11.04 1.86
CA ASN A 81 -16.77 -12.08 2.86
C ASN A 81 -17.56 -11.58 4.08
N LYS A 82 -17.62 -10.26 4.30
CA LYS A 82 -18.35 -9.64 5.42
C LYS A 82 -19.77 -9.20 5.03
N ILE A 83 -19.97 -8.78 3.78
CA ILE A 83 -21.25 -8.22 3.29
C ILE A 83 -21.60 -8.86 1.95
N LYS A 84 -22.56 -9.79 1.94
CA LYS A 84 -22.91 -10.61 0.76
C LYS A 84 -23.41 -9.80 -0.45
N THR A 85 -23.83 -8.55 -0.23
CA THR A 85 -24.32 -7.62 -1.26
C THR A 85 -23.25 -6.62 -1.74
N LYS A 86 -21.98 -6.83 -1.37
CA LYS A 86 -20.86 -5.96 -1.71
C LYS A 86 -19.82 -6.69 -2.57
N LEU A 87 -19.32 -6.00 -3.58
CA LEU A 87 -18.25 -6.43 -4.48
C LEU A 87 -17.00 -5.56 -4.28
N ILE A 88 -15.85 -6.20 -4.09
CA ILE A 88 -14.54 -5.56 -4.02
C ILE A 88 -13.87 -5.68 -5.38
N ILE A 89 -13.38 -4.56 -5.91
CA ILE A 89 -12.84 -4.43 -7.26
C ILE A 89 -11.42 -3.90 -7.14
N THR A 90 -10.45 -4.64 -7.66
CA THR A 90 -9.05 -4.19 -7.74
C THR A 90 -8.74 -3.77 -9.16
N LEU A 91 -8.31 -2.53 -9.34
CA LEU A 91 -7.94 -1.92 -10.62
C LEU A 91 -6.42 -1.76 -10.69
N THR A 92 -5.84 -2.00 -11.86
CA THR A 92 -4.46 -1.59 -12.16
C THR A 92 -4.51 -0.32 -13.00
N VAL A 93 -3.84 0.72 -12.53
CA VAL A 93 -3.75 2.03 -13.17
C VAL A 93 -2.33 2.20 -13.67
N THR A 94 -2.14 2.31 -14.99
CA THR A 94 -0.83 2.47 -15.61
C THR A 94 -0.73 3.84 -16.26
N GLU A 95 0.21 4.65 -15.78
CA GLU A 95 0.48 5.97 -16.32
C GLU A 95 1.29 5.90 -17.63
N LYS A 96 1.31 7.01 -18.39
CA LYS A 96 2.06 7.10 -19.66
C LYS A 96 3.57 6.85 -19.52
N ASP A 97 4.13 7.07 -18.32
CA ASP A 97 5.53 6.78 -18.00
C ASP A 97 5.80 5.29 -17.69
N GLY A 98 4.77 4.44 -17.76
CA GLY A 98 4.86 3.01 -17.50
C GLY A 98 4.73 2.61 -16.04
N LYS A 99 4.57 3.55 -15.10
CA LYS A 99 4.34 3.20 -13.69
C LYS A 99 2.92 2.69 -13.49
N SER A 100 2.80 1.58 -12.76
CA SER A 100 1.51 0.97 -12.40
C SER A 100 1.27 1.03 -10.89
N LEU A 101 0.02 1.27 -10.49
CA LEU A 101 -0.44 1.21 -9.10
C LEU A 101 -1.81 0.52 -9.00
N GLU A 102 -2.07 -0.09 -7.85
CA GLU A 102 -3.36 -0.75 -7.56
C GLU A 102 -4.31 0.17 -6.80
N VAL A 103 -5.56 0.20 -7.24
CA VAL A 103 -6.66 0.96 -6.62
C VAL A 103 -7.77 -0.01 -6.26
N ILE A 104 -8.24 0.02 -5.01
CA ILE A 104 -9.31 -0.85 -4.53
C ILE A 104 -10.60 -0.03 -4.37
N LYS A 105 -11.67 -0.51 -4.98
CA LYS A 105 -13.01 0.10 -4.92
C LYS A 105 -14.02 -0.91 -4.42
N GLU A 106 -15.08 -0.41 -3.81
CA GLU A 106 -16.21 -1.21 -3.37
C GLU A 106 -17.49 -0.73 -4.05
N LEU A 107 -18.28 -1.69 -4.56
CA LEU A 107 -19.64 -1.45 -5.04
C LEU A 107 -20.61 -2.24 -4.18
N ASP A 108 -21.72 -1.62 -3.81
CA ASP A 108 -22.75 -2.18 -2.94
C ASP A 108 -24.12 -2.28 -3.64
N GLY A 109 -25.08 -2.89 -2.95
CA GLY A 109 -26.47 -2.95 -3.39
C GLY A 109 -26.79 -4.08 -4.36
N PHE A 110 -25.93 -5.11 -4.44
CA PHE A 110 -26.22 -6.33 -5.21
C PHE A 110 -27.32 -7.17 -4.55
N LYS A 111 -27.98 -8.02 -5.34
CA LYS A 111 -29.04 -8.91 -4.87
C LYS A 111 -28.51 -9.80 -3.75
N GLU A 112 -29.24 -9.89 -2.64
CA GLU A 112 -28.93 -10.86 -1.60
C GLU A 112 -29.07 -12.28 -2.14
N PRO A 113 -28.18 -13.21 -1.76
CA PRO A 113 -28.30 -14.58 -2.18
C PRO A 113 -29.64 -15.15 -1.72
N SER A 114 -30.45 -15.55 -2.70
CA SER A 114 -31.76 -16.13 -2.46
C SER A 114 -31.58 -17.39 -1.63
N SER A 115 -32.07 -17.38 -0.38
CA SER A 115 -32.17 -18.61 0.41
C SER A 115 -33.19 -19.53 -0.25
N THR A 116 -32.72 -20.43 -1.10
CA THR A 116 -33.54 -21.47 -1.72
C THR A 116 -34.10 -22.36 -0.62
N LYS A 117 -35.34 -22.11 -0.22
CA LYS A 117 -36.18 -23.10 0.43
C LYS A 117 -36.41 -24.24 -0.56
N THR A 118 -36.04 -25.45 -0.15
CA THR A 118 -36.31 -26.71 -0.82
C THR A 118 -37.78 -26.78 -1.26
N PRO A 119 -38.11 -27.14 -2.52
CA PRO A 119 -39.49 -27.20 -2.98
C PRO A 119 -40.25 -28.35 -2.30
N GLU A 120 -41.39 -28.04 -1.70
CA GLU A 120 -42.40 -29.03 -1.30
C GLU A 120 -43.02 -29.65 -2.55
N THR A 121 -42.99 -30.98 -2.66
CA THR A 121 -43.57 -31.73 -3.78
C THR A 121 -45.09 -31.91 -3.59
N PRO A 122 -45.92 -31.76 -4.64
CA PRO A 122 -47.38 -31.92 -4.55
C PRO A 122 -47.80 -33.38 -4.38
N GLY A 123 -48.83 -33.60 -3.57
CA GLY A 123 -49.41 -34.93 -3.34
C GLY A 123 -50.21 -35.47 -4.53
N THR A 124 -50.22 -36.79 -4.66
CA THR A 124 -51.25 -37.55 -5.39
C THR A 124 -51.49 -38.87 -4.68
N ASN A 125 -52.76 -39.18 -4.45
CA ASN A 125 -53.28 -40.34 -3.70
C ASN A 125 -53.41 -41.60 -4.58
N ALA A 126 -53.45 -42.74 -3.86
CA ALA A 126 -54.24 -43.97 -4.08
C ALA A 126 -53.51 -45.26 -4.54
N ASP A 127 -53.63 -46.24 -3.64
CA ASP A 127 -53.82 -47.70 -3.79
C ASP A 127 -52.62 -48.67 -3.96
N THR A 128 -52.34 -49.32 -2.81
CA THR A 128 -51.70 -50.62 -2.44
C THR A 128 -51.92 -51.82 -3.41
N PRO A 129 -51.22 -52.99 -3.27
CA PRO A 129 -50.26 -53.40 -2.23
C PRO A 129 -49.01 -54.21 -2.70
N GLY A 130 -47.96 -54.23 -1.87
CA GLY A 130 -46.85 -55.18 -2.01
C GLY A 130 -45.70 -54.91 -1.05
N THR A 131 -45.65 -55.65 0.04
CA THR A 131 -44.64 -55.62 1.11
C THR A 131 -43.20 -55.85 0.62
N ASN A 132 -42.31 -54.90 0.93
CA ASN A 132 -40.98 -55.19 1.47
C ASN A 132 -40.44 -53.95 2.20
N THR A 133 -40.05 -54.16 3.46
CA THR A 133 -39.61 -53.14 4.41
C THR A 133 -38.10 -52.94 4.32
N GLU A 134 -37.66 -51.97 3.52
CA GLU A 134 -36.34 -51.34 3.69
C GLU A 134 -36.51 -49.91 4.20
N THR A 135 -35.71 -49.56 5.21
CA THR A 135 -35.85 -48.35 6.02
C THR A 135 -35.49 -47.07 5.21
N PRO A 136 -36.28 -45.98 5.27
CA PRO A 136 -36.05 -44.74 4.50
C PRO A 136 -34.71 -44.00 4.72
N ALA A 137 -33.94 -44.37 5.75
CA ALA A 137 -32.67 -43.74 6.09
C ALA A 137 -31.51 -44.13 5.16
N ASN A 138 -31.53 -45.32 4.55
CA ASN A 138 -30.46 -45.76 3.65
C ASN A 138 -30.53 -45.08 2.26
N ASN A 139 -31.73 -44.82 1.73
CA ASN A 139 -31.87 -44.19 0.41
C ASN A 139 -31.42 -42.72 0.37
N LYS A 140 -31.62 -41.93 1.43
CA LYS A 140 -31.12 -40.54 1.48
C LYS A 140 -29.59 -40.45 1.57
N LYS A 141 -28.95 -41.46 2.16
CA LYS A 141 -27.51 -41.51 2.35
C LYS A 141 -26.77 -41.84 1.04
N ASN A 142 -27.33 -42.75 0.23
CA ASN A 142 -26.76 -43.09 -1.08
C ASN A 142 -26.81 -41.91 -2.06
N VAL A 143 -27.92 -41.16 -2.09
CA VAL A 143 -28.06 -39.96 -2.96
C VAL A 143 -27.05 -38.86 -2.59
N ALA A 144 -26.80 -38.64 -1.29
CA ALA A 144 -25.82 -37.64 -0.86
C ALA A 144 -24.38 -38.02 -1.24
N ASN A 145 -24.06 -39.32 -1.19
CA ASN A 145 -22.76 -39.85 -1.60
C ASN A 145 -22.57 -39.75 -3.12
N GLU A 146 -23.59 -40.07 -3.91
CA GLU A 146 -23.56 -39.92 -5.38
C GLU A 146 -23.37 -38.46 -5.80
N ASN A 147 -24.05 -37.53 -5.13
CA ASN A 147 -23.88 -36.09 -5.39
C ASN A 147 -22.45 -35.62 -5.08
N PHE A 148 -21.85 -36.09 -3.98
CA PHE A 148 -20.45 -35.78 -3.67
C PHE A 148 -19.52 -36.27 -4.79
N VAL A 149 -19.67 -37.53 -5.20
CA VAL A 149 -18.81 -38.18 -6.21
C VAL A 149 -18.84 -37.45 -7.55
N ASN A 150 -20.01 -36.91 -7.94
CA ASN A 150 -20.20 -36.16 -9.18
C ASN A 150 -19.78 -34.69 -9.09
N ALA A 151 -19.65 -34.13 -7.89
CA ALA A 151 -19.27 -32.73 -7.67
C ALA A 151 -17.75 -32.52 -7.64
N VAL A 152 -16.94 -33.58 -7.68
CA VAL A 152 -15.47 -33.46 -7.64
C VAL A 152 -14.93 -33.18 -9.04
N HIS A 153 -14.29 -32.02 -9.21
CA HIS A 153 -13.68 -31.57 -10.46
C HIS A 153 -12.19 -31.25 -10.30
N ILE A 154 -11.40 -31.42 -11.37
CA ILE A 154 -9.97 -31.07 -11.37
C ILE A 154 -9.81 -29.55 -11.27
N THR A 155 -8.93 -29.11 -10.37
CA THR A 155 -8.48 -27.72 -10.31
C THR A 155 -7.43 -27.49 -11.40
N LYS A 156 -7.75 -26.68 -12.41
CA LYS A 156 -6.86 -26.41 -13.55
C LYS A 156 -5.95 -25.20 -13.27
N SER A 157 -4.68 -25.46 -12.98
CA SER A 157 -3.64 -24.47 -12.71
C SER A 157 -2.27 -24.96 -13.17
N ALA A 158 -1.27 -24.08 -13.25
CA ALA A 158 0.10 -24.49 -13.56
C ALA A 158 0.67 -25.44 -12.49
N LYS A 159 0.35 -25.22 -11.21
CA LYS A 159 0.84 -26.05 -10.10
C LYS A 159 0.20 -27.45 -10.10
N SER A 160 -1.11 -27.55 -10.33
CA SER A 160 -1.78 -28.85 -10.40
C SER A 160 -1.35 -29.62 -11.64
N SER A 161 -1.13 -28.92 -12.76
CA SER A 161 -0.51 -29.48 -13.97
C SER A 161 0.86 -30.11 -13.67
N GLU A 162 1.78 -29.38 -13.04
CA GLU A 162 3.10 -29.91 -12.66
C GLU A 162 2.99 -31.13 -11.74
N PHE A 163 2.06 -31.10 -10.78
CA PHE A 163 1.79 -32.25 -9.93
C PHE A 163 1.33 -33.47 -10.73
N PHE A 164 0.30 -33.32 -11.58
CA PHE A 164 -0.27 -34.42 -12.35
C PHE A 164 0.72 -35.05 -13.34
N ASN A 165 1.65 -34.25 -13.87
CA ASN A 165 2.72 -34.74 -14.74
C ASN A 165 3.68 -35.71 -14.01
N ASN A 166 4.02 -35.38 -12.76
CA ASN A 166 5.03 -36.10 -12.00
C ASN A 166 4.45 -37.20 -11.09
N ILE A 167 3.16 -37.15 -10.79
CA ILE A 167 2.52 -38.08 -9.86
C ILE A 167 2.29 -39.46 -10.47
N GLN A 168 2.48 -40.48 -9.64
CA GLN A 168 2.19 -41.88 -9.96
C GLN A 168 0.72 -42.23 -9.64
N GLU A 169 0.21 -43.26 -10.32
CA GLU A 169 -1.09 -43.86 -9.95
C GLU A 169 -1.08 -44.32 -8.48
N ASN A 170 -2.24 -44.26 -7.83
CA ASN A 170 -2.44 -44.64 -6.43
C ASN A 170 -1.78 -43.71 -5.39
N ALA A 171 -1.33 -42.52 -5.79
CA ALA A 171 -0.85 -41.51 -4.84
C ALA A 171 -1.93 -41.10 -3.83
N THR A 172 -1.51 -40.83 -2.58
CA THR A 172 -2.40 -40.29 -1.55
C THR A 172 -2.64 -38.81 -1.77
N ILE A 173 -3.91 -38.41 -1.77
CA ILE A 173 -4.37 -37.02 -1.88
C ILE A 173 -5.16 -36.66 -0.61
N TYR A 174 -5.07 -35.41 -0.16
CA TYR A 174 -5.56 -34.99 1.15
C TYR A 174 -6.77 -34.05 1.03
N TYR A 175 -7.87 -34.40 1.69
CA TYR A 175 -9.08 -33.59 1.69
C TYR A 175 -9.07 -32.55 2.81
N ASP A 176 -9.52 -31.33 2.52
CA ASP A 176 -9.66 -30.24 3.47
C ASP A 176 -11.12 -29.78 3.57
N PHE A 177 -11.74 -30.00 4.73
CA PHE A 177 -13.10 -29.55 5.02
C PHE A 177 -13.25 -28.03 5.03
N GLY A 178 -12.19 -27.29 5.35
CA GLY A 178 -12.24 -25.83 5.43
C GLY A 178 -12.48 -25.19 4.07
N THR A 179 -11.95 -25.81 3.01
CA THR A 179 -12.03 -25.30 1.64
C THR A 179 -12.89 -26.14 0.70
N ASN A 180 -13.31 -27.34 1.13
CA ASN A 180 -13.99 -28.33 0.29
C ASN A 180 -13.15 -28.76 -0.93
N SER A 181 -11.83 -28.88 -0.74
CA SER A 181 -10.89 -29.21 -1.80
C SER A 181 -9.90 -30.30 -1.40
N PHE A 182 -9.25 -30.87 -2.42
CA PHE A 182 -8.25 -31.93 -2.32
C PHE A 182 -6.88 -31.38 -2.69
N PHE A 183 -5.87 -31.73 -1.92
CA PHE A 183 -4.52 -31.17 -2.01
C PHE A 183 -3.44 -32.24 -2.08
N ASP A 184 -2.28 -31.85 -2.59
CA ASP A 184 -1.06 -32.68 -2.64
C ASP A 184 -0.53 -33.07 -1.26
N LYS A 185 -0.80 -32.26 -0.22
CA LYS A 185 -0.28 -32.42 1.14
C LYS A 185 -1.36 -32.23 2.21
N GLU A 186 -1.11 -32.84 3.36
CA GLU A 186 -1.95 -32.71 4.56
C GLU A 186 -1.99 -31.28 5.10
N TYR A 187 -3.13 -30.90 5.67
CA TYR A 187 -3.27 -29.63 6.38
C TYR A 187 -2.53 -29.67 7.73
N VAL A 188 -1.67 -28.69 7.99
CA VAL A 188 -0.87 -28.59 9.22
C VAL A 188 -1.44 -27.51 10.14
N LYS A 189 -2.07 -27.91 11.25
CA LYS A 189 -2.70 -26.96 12.19
C LYS A 189 -1.67 -26.00 12.79
N GLY A 190 -1.90 -24.70 12.62
CA GLY A 190 -1.05 -23.64 13.19
C GLY A 190 0.15 -23.24 12.34
N ASP A 191 0.39 -23.91 11.21
CA ASP A 191 1.46 -23.57 10.27
C ASP A 191 0.87 -22.97 8.99
N ASN A 192 0.71 -21.64 8.99
CA ASN A 192 0.14 -20.93 7.85
C ASN A 192 1.02 -21.03 6.60
N GLU A 193 2.34 -21.17 6.76
CA GLU A 193 3.26 -21.18 5.62
C GLU A 193 3.28 -22.54 4.93
N ALA A 194 3.28 -23.63 5.70
CA ALA A 194 3.10 -24.97 5.14
C ALA A 194 1.77 -25.08 4.38
N ASN A 195 0.68 -24.52 4.93
CA ASN A 195 -0.64 -24.58 4.31
C ASN A 195 -0.78 -23.73 3.04
N LYS A 196 -0.07 -22.60 2.93
CA LYS A 196 -0.04 -21.79 1.69
C LYS A 196 0.67 -22.49 0.53
N ASN A 197 1.57 -23.42 0.83
CA ASN A 197 2.37 -24.13 -0.16
C ASN A 197 1.74 -25.45 -0.63
N ARG A 198 0.50 -25.73 -0.21
CA ARG A 198 -0.30 -26.84 -0.72
C ARG A 198 -0.80 -26.51 -2.12
N VAL A 199 -0.82 -27.51 -3.00
CA VAL A 199 -1.37 -27.42 -4.35
C VAL A 199 -2.77 -28.01 -4.33
N GLU A 200 -3.76 -27.21 -4.70
CA GLU A 200 -5.13 -27.68 -4.88
C GLU A 200 -5.23 -28.47 -6.20
N LEU A 201 -5.72 -29.70 -6.11
CA LEU A 201 -5.74 -30.67 -7.21
C LEU A 201 -7.16 -30.95 -7.71
N PHE A 202 -8.10 -31.04 -6.77
CA PHE A 202 -9.53 -31.18 -7.07
C PHE A 202 -10.34 -30.31 -6.10
N HIS A 203 -11.55 -29.94 -6.47
CA HIS A 203 -12.48 -29.20 -5.62
C HIS A 203 -13.90 -29.72 -5.79
N LEU A 204 -14.76 -29.45 -4.81
CA LEU A 204 -16.19 -29.68 -4.91
C LEU A 204 -16.88 -28.46 -5.55
N GLU A 205 -17.48 -28.65 -6.72
CA GLU A 205 -18.31 -27.64 -7.39
C GLU A 205 -19.77 -27.79 -6.97
N ASP A 206 -20.42 -26.69 -6.58
CA ASP A 206 -21.85 -26.63 -6.21
C ASP A 206 -22.32 -27.65 -5.15
N PHE A 207 -21.40 -28.17 -4.32
CA PHE A 207 -21.69 -29.16 -3.30
C PHE A 207 -20.95 -28.89 -2.00
N VAL A 208 -21.66 -28.96 -0.87
CA VAL A 208 -21.08 -28.85 0.48
C VAL A 208 -21.45 -30.10 1.28
N PRO A 209 -20.47 -30.92 1.71
CA PRO A 209 -20.76 -32.10 2.50
C PRO A 209 -21.45 -31.75 3.82
N ALA A 210 -22.38 -32.59 4.25
CA ALA A 210 -23.03 -32.44 5.55
C ALA A 210 -22.01 -32.56 6.69
N PHE A 211 -22.28 -31.89 7.82
CA PHE A 211 -21.40 -31.92 8.99
C PHE A 211 -21.09 -33.36 9.42
N GLY A 212 -19.80 -33.64 9.60
CA GLY A 212 -19.30 -34.93 10.03
C GLY A 212 -19.16 -35.99 8.93
N VAL A 213 -19.57 -35.73 7.68
CA VAL A 213 -19.21 -36.59 6.55
C VAL A 213 -17.71 -36.43 6.29
N ASN A 214 -16.97 -37.53 6.28
CA ASN A 214 -15.54 -37.55 5.94
C ASN A 214 -15.28 -38.44 4.73
N VAL A 215 -14.23 -38.13 3.98
CA VAL A 215 -13.61 -39.07 3.05
C VAL A 215 -12.48 -39.82 3.75
N VAL A 216 -12.31 -41.09 3.42
CA VAL A 216 -11.38 -42.01 4.08
C VAL A 216 -10.65 -42.83 3.02
N HIS A 217 -9.39 -43.16 3.28
CA HIS A 217 -8.57 -43.92 2.34
C HIS A 217 -9.24 -45.29 2.02
N PRO A 218 -9.23 -45.77 0.77
CA PRO A 218 -10.02 -46.94 0.37
C PRO A 218 -9.57 -48.26 1.00
N THR A 219 -8.35 -48.33 1.55
CA THR A 219 -7.73 -49.59 2.03
C THR A 219 -7.48 -49.66 3.54
N GLU A 220 -7.70 -48.60 4.33
CA GLU A 220 -7.24 -48.55 5.75
C GLU A 220 -8.28 -48.02 6.76
N ALA A 221 -8.10 -48.40 8.04
CA ALA A 221 -8.93 -48.05 9.21
C ALA A 221 -8.78 -46.59 9.69
N ASP A 222 -9.50 -46.22 10.75
CA ASP A 222 -9.73 -44.90 11.41
C ASP A 222 -8.62 -43.82 11.40
N LYS A 223 -7.36 -44.16 11.10
CA LYS A 223 -6.21 -43.23 11.03
C LYS A 223 -6.02 -42.55 9.66
N ASN A 224 -6.83 -42.86 8.65
CA ASN A 224 -6.73 -42.28 7.30
C ASN A 224 -7.96 -41.50 6.86
N ILE A 225 -8.59 -40.83 7.82
CA ILE A 225 -9.58 -39.81 7.56
C ILE A 225 -8.90 -38.68 6.76
N ASN A 226 -9.64 -38.09 5.82
CA ASN A 226 -9.20 -37.02 4.92
C ASN A 226 -8.09 -37.41 3.94
N LYS A 227 -7.97 -38.70 3.65
CA LYS A 227 -7.03 -39.21 2.65
C LYS A 227 -7.80 -39.99 1.60
N VAL A 228 -7.44 -39.82 0.34
CA VAL A 228 -8.03 -40.54 -0.81
C VAL A 228 -6.90 -41.03 -1.72
N THR A 229 -7.23 -41.91 -2.66
CA THR A 229 -6.28 -42.45 -3.63
C THR A 229 -6.53 -41.85 -5.01
N LEU A 230 -5.48 -41.31 -5.65
CA LEU A 230 -5.54 -40.87 -7.04
C LEU A 230 -5.63 -42.07 -7.99
N VAL A 231 -6.57 -42.01 -8.93
CA VAL A 231 -6.65 -42.91 -10.09
C VAL A 231 -6.21 -42.10 -11.32
N LYS A 232 -5.26 -42.65 -12.08
CA LYS A 232 -4.66 -42.00 -13.27
C LYS A 232 -4.69 -42.97 -14.43
N ASP A 233 -5.36 -42.59 -15.52
CA ASP A 233 -5.38 -43.32 -16.79
C ASP A 233 -5.07 -42.37 -17.95
N GLY A 234 -3.81 -42.37 -18.39
CA GLY A 234 -3.27 -41.38 -19.31
C GLY A 234 -3.42 -39.96 -18.74
N ASN A 235 -4.16 -39.10 -19.45
CA ASN A 235 -4.48 -37.73 -19.02
C ASN A 235 -5.81 -37.63 -18.27
N ASN A 236 -6.44 -38.74 -17.90
CA ASN A 236 -7.67 -38.75 -17.11
C ASN A 236 -7.36 -39.00 -15.64
N TYR A 237 -7.94 -38.19 -14.76
CA TYR A 237 -7.72 -38.28 -13.31
C TYR A 237 -9.05 -38.38 -12.55
N SER A 238 -9.10 -39.24 -11.53
CA SER A 238 -10.20 -39.35 -10.58
C SER A 238 -9.71 -39.71 -9.18
N LEU A 239 -10.60 -39.68 -8.18
CA LEU A 239 -10.30 -40.00 -6.79
C LEU A 239 -11.08 -41.22 -6.33
N LYS A 240 -10.43 -42.11 -5.57
CA LYS A 240 -11.01 -43.33 -4.98
C LYS A 240 -10.94 -43.28 -3.46
N PHE A 241 -12.08 -43.48 -2.79
CA PHE A 241 -12.19 -43.34 -1.32
C PHE A 241 -13.43 -44.05 -0.73
N LYS A 242 -13.51 -44.10 0.60
CA LYS A 242 -14.69 -44.49 1.38
C LYS A 242 -15.28 -43.27 2.09
N PHE A 243 -16.56 -43.31 2.44
CA PHE A 243 -17.15 -42.31 3.33
C PHE A 243 -17.09 -42.75 4.80
N GLY A 244 -16.96 -41.79 5.71
CA GLY A 244 -17.14 -41.98 7.13
C GLY A 244 -18.05 -40.92 7.75
N GLN A 245 -18.71 -41.25 8.86
CA GLN A 245 -19.55 -40.32 9.61
C GLN A 245 -18.98 -40.08 11.01
N TYR A 246 -18.54 -38.86 11.28
CA TYR A 246 -18.11 -38.40 12.59
C TYR A 246 -19.33 -38.13 13.49
N ASP A 247 -19.27 -38.68 14.69
CA ASP A 247 -20.21 -38.42 15.77
C ASP A 247 -19.54 -37.53 16.83
N ALA A 248 -20.04 -36.31 16.97
CA ALA A 248 -19.52 -35.32 17.90
C ALA A 248 -19.67 -35.73 19.38
N LYS A 249 -20.63 -36.60 19.72
CA LYS A 249 -20.85 -37.08 21.09
C LYS A 249 -19.79 -38.10 21.48
N THR A 250 -19.53 -39.07 20.62
CA THR A 250 -18.57 -40.14 20.88
C THR A 250 -17.15 -39.79 20.45
N LYS A 251 -16.98 -38.72 19.66
CA LYS A 251 -15.71 -38.31 19.02
C LYS A 251 -15.10 -39.43 18.17
N LYS A 252 -15.94 -40.27 17.58
CA LYS A 252 -15.55 -41.39 16.71
C LYS A 252 -16.14 -41.22 15.32
N THR A 253 -15.42 -41.71 14.32
CA THR A 253 -15.89 -41.77 12.93
C THR A 253 -16.28 -43.21 12.61
N THR A 254 -17.51 -43.42 12.15
CA THR A 254 -17.94 -44.72 11.61
C THR A 254 -17.63 -44.76 10.13
N ILE A 255 -16.75 -45.65 9.70
CA ILE A 255 -16.38 -45.81 8.28
C ILE A 255 -17.37 -46.76 7.61
N PHE A 256 -17.78 -46.44 6.38
CA PHE A 256 -18.62 -47.31 5.56
C PHE A 256 -17.75 -48.12 4.59
N ASP A 257 -18.10 -49.39 4.38
CA ASP A 257 -17.27 -50.32 3.61
C ASP A 257 -17.25 -50.04 2.10
N GLU A 258 -18.25 -49.34 1.60
CA GLU A 258 -18.40 -49.02 0.18
C GLU A 258 -17.32 -48.05 -0.31
N VAL A 259 -16.67 -48.43 -1.40
CA VAL A 259 -15.63 -47.64 -2.06
C VAL A 259 -16.22 -46.93 -3.27
N TYR A 260 -16.02 -45.63 -3.33
CA TYR A 260 -16.48 -44.75 -4.39
C TYR A 260 -15.29 -44.30 -5.24
N THR A 261 -15.56 -44.03 -6.52
CA THR A 261 -14.59 -43.42 -7.44
C THR A 261 -15.28 -42.25 -8.15
N THR A 262 -14.65 -41.08 -8.16
CA THR A 262 -15.19 -39.89 -8.84
C THR A 262 -15.17 -40.06 -10.35
N LYS A 263 -15.92 -39.22 -11.05
CA LYS A 263 -15.85 -39.14 -12.51
C LYS A 263 -14.41 -38.83 -12.92
N ALA A 264 -13.92 -39.54 -13.94
CA ALA A 264 -12.62 -39.26 -14.53
C ALA A 264 -12.70 -38.01 -15.40
N GLU A 265 -11.76 -37.09 -15.20
CA GLU A 265 -11.66 -35.86 -15.98
C GLU A 265 -10.33 -35.79 -16.72
N ALA A 266 -10.42 -35.46 -18.02
CA ALA A 266 -9.24 -35.23 -18.84
C ALA A 266 -8.61 -33.87 -18.51
N PHE A 267 -7.30 -33.86 -18.28
CA PHE A 267 -6.51 -32.64 -18.13
C PHE A 267 -5.21 -32.73 -18.95
N GLU A 268 -5.32 -32.32 -20.21
CA GLU A 268 -4.19 -32.14 -21.11
C GLU A 268 -3.69 -30.70 -21.02
N PHE A 269 -2.38 -30.53 -20.86
CA PHE A 269 -1.74 -29.22 -20.75
C PHE A 269 -0.34 -29.28 -21.34
N ARG A 270 0.15 -28.13 -21.81
CA ARG A 270 1.57 -27.97 -22.14
C ARG A 270 2.32 -27.49 -20.92
N THR A 271 3.34 -28.23 -20.52
CA THR A 271 4.25 -27.85 -19.46
C THR A 271 5.10 -26.65 -19.86
N LYS A 272 5.65 -25.97 -18.86
CA LYS A 272 6.62 -24.90 -19.10
C LYS A 272 7.84 -25.40 -19.89
N ALA A 273 8.33 -26.59 -19.59
CA ALA A 273 9.48 -27.18 -20.27
C ALA A 273 9.22 -27.41 -21.77
N GLU A 274 8.00 -27.82 -22.14
CA GLU A 274 7.60 -27.98 -23.54
C GLU A 274 7.52 -26.63 -24.26
N LEU A 275 6.95 -25.60 -23.62
CA LEU A 275 6.94 -24.24 -24.17
C LEU A 275 8.36 -23.68 -24.34
N ASP A 276 9.23 -23.91 -23.36
CA ASP A 276 10.62 -23.46 -23.38
C ASP A 276 11.43 -24.17 -24.49
N THR A 277 11.13 -25.43 -24.78
CA THR A 277 11.72 -26.17 -25.89
C THR A 277 11.17 -25.70 -27.24
N LYS A 278 9.85 -25.49 -27.30
CA LYS A 278 9.16 -25.05 -28.53
C LYS A 278 9.66 -23.68 -28.96
N ILE A 279 9.81 -22.70 -28.05
CA ILE A 279 10.25 -21.35 -28.41
C ILE A 279 11.65 -21.32 -29.04
N ASP A 280 12.54 -22.24 -28.68
CA ASP A 280 13.88 -22.34 -29.28
C ASP A 280 13.83 -22.65 -30.78
N THR A 281 12.78 -23.31 -31.25
CA THR A 281 12.57 -23.65 -32.67
C THR A 281 11.95 -22.52 -33.50
N LEU A 282 11.37 -21.51 -32.85
CA LEU A 282 10.61 -20.45 -33.53
C LEU A 282 11.49 -19.31 -34.02
N THR A 283 11.18 -18.74 -35.17
CA THR A 283 11.87 -17.55 -35.71
C THR A 283 10.91 -16.40 -35.90
N LEU A 284 11.44 -15.17 -35.93
CA LEU A 284 10.67 -13.97 -36.26
C LEU A 284 10.98 -13.52 -37.69
N SER A 285 9.99 -12.95 -38.35
CA SER A 285 10.13 -12.28 -39.64
C SER A 285 9.45 -10.91 -39.61
N TYR A 286 9.88 -10.04 -40.52
CA TYR A 286 9.34 -8.70 -40.70
C TYR A 286 9.19 -8.44 -42.21
N PRO A 287 8.04 -7.96 -42.70
CA PRO A 287 7.82 -7.74 -44.12
C PRO A 287 8.61 -6.54 -44.64
N ASP A 288 9.18 -6.67 -45.85
CA ASP A 288 9.85 -5.60 -46.60
C ASP A 288 10.94 -4.83 -45.82
N VAL A 289 11.74 -5.53 -45.01
CA VAL A 289 12.79 -4.92 -44.17
C VAL A 289 13.71 -4.00 -44.95
N ASP A 290 14.08 -4.37 -46.17
CA ASP A 290 14.98 -3.63 -47.05
C ASP A 290 14.40 -2.28 -47.52
N ASN A 291 13.10 -2.05 -47.35
CA ASN A 291 12.42 -0.82 -47.74
C ASN A 291 11.95 0.05 -46.57
N VAL A 292 12.14 -0.41 -45.33
CA VAL A 292 11.73 0.28 -44.10
C VAL A 292 12.95 0.82 -43.38
N PHE A 293 12.94 2.10 -42.98
CA PHE A 293 13.99 2.63 -42.11
C PHE A 293 13.88 2.05 -40.71
N ASP A 294 15.01 1.81 -40.04
CA ASP A 294 15.03 1.21 -38.69
C ASP A 294 14.14 1.98 -37.70
N ASN A 295 14.16 3.32 -37.75
CA ASN A 295 13.32 4.20 -36.94
C ASN A 295 11.81 4.19 -37.29
N GLN A 296 11.41 3.53 -38.38
CA GLN A 296 10.02 3.34 -38.80
C GLN A 296 9.50 1.93 -38.50
N ALA A 297 10.34 1.04 -37.95
CA ALA A 297 9.92 -0.30 -37.61
C ALA A 297 8.88 -0.29 -36.48
N THR A 298 7.78 -1.01 -36.67
CA THR A 298 6.69 -1.15 -35.70
C THR A 298 6.47 -2.60 -35.28
N GLN A 299 6.10 -2.81 -34.02
CA GLN A 299 5.93 -4.12 -33.40
C GLN A 299 4.84 -4.98 -34.07
N ASP A 300 3.76 -4.37 -34.55
CA ASP A 300 2.58 -5.05 -35.12
C ASP A 300 2.87 -5.83 -36.41
N LYS A 301 3.98 -5.52 -37.09
CA LYS A 301 4.39 -6.22 -38.33
C LYS A 301 5.29 -7.43 -38.08
N VAL A 302 5.73 -7.65 -36.84
CA VAL A 302 6.55 -8.82 -36.48
C VAL A 302 5.70 -10.08 -36.55
N LYS A 303 6.14 -11.07 -37.33
CA LYS A 303 5.45 -12.37 -37.49
C LYS A 303 6.27 -13.51 -36.92
N LEU A 304 5.60 -14.39 -36.19
CA LEU A 304 6.15 -15.65 -35.69
C LEU A 304 6.09 -16.72 -36.79
N SER A 305 7.07 -17.62 -36.83
CA SER A 305 7.13 -18.70 -37.84
C SER A 305 6.04 -19.78 -37.72
N ASP A 306 5.39 -19.89 -36.55
CA ASP A 306 4.29 -20.83 -36.30
C ASP A 306 3.05 -20.05 -35.84
N GLU A 307 2.04 -19.99 -36.71
CA GLU A 307 0.81 -19.21 -36.45
C GLU A 307 -0.10 -19.85 -35.39
N ASN A 308 0.12 -21.12 -35.04
CA ASN A 308 -0.65 -21.79 -33.99
C ASN A 308 -0.22 -21.36 -32.58
N GLU A 309 0.94 -20.72 -32.47
CA GLU A 309 1.46 -20.25 -31.18
C GLU A 309 1.10 -18.79 -30.93
N LYS A 310 0.62 -18.51 -29.72
CA LYS A 310 0.31 -17.15 -29.31
C LYS A 310 1.56 -16.45 -28.79
N MET A 311 2.13 -15.56 -29.61
CA MET A 311 3.27 -14.71 -29.26
C MET A 311 2.86 -13.52 -28.39
N VAL A 312 3.70 -13.19 -27.40
CA VAL A 312 3.67 -11.92 -26.67
C VAL A 312 5.06 -11.30 -26.72
N ILE A 313 5.16 -10.13 -27.36
CA ILE A 313 6.40 -9.36 -27.41
C ILE A 313 6.57 -8.60 -26.09
N LYS A 314 7.73 -8.78 -25.46
CA LYS A 314 8.13 -8.20 -24.18
C LYS A 314 8.97 -6.94 -24.37
N SER A 315 9.85 -6.90 -25.38
CA SER A 315 10.58 -5.70 -25.79
C SER A 315 10.72 -5.62 -27.31
N PHE A 316 10.74 -4.39 -27.82
CA PHE A 316 10.93 -4.07 -29.22
C PHE A 316 11.88 -2.87 -29.31
N ASP A 317 13.17 -3.17 -29.42
CA ASP A 317 14.25 -2.21 -29.29
C ASP A 317 14.85 -1.92 -30.67
N ILE A 318 14.56 -0.74 -31.20
CA ILE A 318 15.15 -0.27 -32.45
C ILE A 318 16.61 0.13 -32.20
N LEU A 319 17.54 -0.59 -32.81
CA LEU A 319 18.97 -0.25 -32.77
C LEU A 319 19.24 0.83 -33.83
N LYS A 320 18.82 2.06 -33.53
CA LYS A 320 18.88 3.22 -34.43
C LYS A 320 20.28 3.39 -35.03
N GLY A 321 20.32 3.61 -36.33
CA GLY A 321 21.56 3.79 -37.07
C GLY A 321 22.25 2.49 -37.47
N GLN A 322 21.71 1.33 -37.09
CA GLN A 322 22.33 0.02 -37.35
C GLN A 322 21.55 -0.85 -38.34
N GLY A 323 20.33 -0.46 -38.71
CA GLY A 323 19.50 -1.27 -39.62
C GLY A 323 18.99 -2.55 -38.95
N LYS A 324 18.85 -2.55 -37.63
CA LYS A 324 18.51 -3.70 -36.80
C LYS A 324 17.44 -3.38 -35.77
N VAL A 325 16.61 -4.37 -35.47
CA VAL A 325 15.63 -4.33 -34.38
C VAL A 325 15.83 -5.56 -33.51
N LYS A 326 16.03 -5.37 -32.21
CA LYS A 326 16.10 -6.45 -31.23
C LYS A 326 14.70 -6.67 -30.64
N VAL A 327 14.19 -7.89 -30.73
CA VAL A 327 12.87 -8.26 -30.23
C VAL A 327 13.00 -9.34 -29.17
N SER A 328 12.43 -9.11 -28.00
CA SER A 328 12.31 -10.10 -26.94
C SER A 328 10.88 -10.57 -26.84
N PHE A 329 10.61 -11.87 -26.88
CA PHE A 329 9.24 -12.40 -26.86
C PHE A 329 9.12 -13.72 -26.08
N VAL A 330 7.88 -14.06 -25.76
CA VAL A 330 7.48 -15.37 -25.20
C VAL A 330 6.34 -15.94 -26.03
N ILE A 331 6.15 -17.25 -25.95
CA ILE A 331 4.89 -17.89 -26.39
C ILE A 331 4.06 -18.25 -25.16
N THR A 332 2.74 -18.23 -25.32
CA THR A 332 1.79 -18.38 -24.21
C THR A 332 0.76 -19.47 -24.47
N THR A 333 0.33 -20.14 -23.41
CA THR A 333 -0.81 -21.07 -23.41
C THR A 333 -1.71 -20.78 -22.20
N GLN A 334 -3.00 -21.09 -22.30
CA GLN A 334 -3.94 -20.96 -21.17
C GLN A 334 -4.05 -22.29 -20.43
N ILE A 335 -4.04 -22.25 -19.09
CA ILE A 335 -4.31 -23.38 -18.20
C ILE A 335 -5.34 -22.93 -17.17
N GLY A 336 -6.61 -23.29 -17.38
CA GLY A 336 -7.71 -22.73 -16.60
C GLY A 336 -7.80 -21.21 -16.80
N ALA A 337 -7.68 -20.45 -15.72
CA ALA A 337 -7.62 -18.98 -15.75
C ALA A 337 -6.19 -18.42 -15.80
N GLU A 338 -5.17 -19.27 -15.72
CA GLU A 338 -3.77 -18.86 -15.70
C GLU A 338 -3.19 -18.84 -17.12
N THR A 339 -2.32 -17.86 -17.39
CA THR A 339 -1.51 -17.83 -18.61
C THR A 339 -0.10 -18.31 -18.27
N LEU A 340 0.32 -19.41 -18.89
CA LEU A 340 1.68 -19.91 -18.77
C LEU A 340 2.53 -19.37 -19.91
N GLU A 341 3.71 -18.83 -19.58
CA GLU A 341 4.66 -18.27 -20.54
C GLU A 341 5.93 -19.14 -20.64
N SER A 342 6.47 -19.23 -21.85
CA SER A 342 7.83 -19.76 -22.07
C SER A 342 8.89 -18.85 -21.44
N LYS A 343 10.16 -19.28 -21.46
CA LYS A 343 11.32 -18.40 -21.29
C LYS A 343 11.30 -17.30 -22.35
N ILE A 344 11.96 -16.19 -22.05
CA ILE A 344 12.14 -15.09 -23.00
C ILE A 344 13.17 -15.53 -24.04
N LYS A 345 12.82 -15.35 -25.31
CA LYS A 345 13.75 -15.48 -26.44
C LYS A 345 14.01 -14.11 -27.04
N GLU A 346 15.28 -13.81 -27.27
CA GLU A 346 15.71 -12.60 -27.98
C GLU A 346 16.11 -12.95 -29.40
N VAL A 347 15.64 -12.17 -30.38
CA VAL A 347 15.98 -12.29 -31.79
C VAL A 347 16.29 -10.91 -32.34
N THR A 348 17.33 -10.79 -33.15
CA THR A 348 17.62 -9.57 -33.90
C THR A 348 17.14 -9.74 -35.34
N ILE A 349 16.23 -8.86 -35.75
CA ILE A 349 15.79 -8.74 -37.13
C ILE A 349 16.70 -7.71 -37.80
N GLU A 350 17.34 -8.11 -38.89
CA GLU A 350 18.30 -7.29 -39.63
C GLU A 350 17.76 -6.95 -41.03
N GLY A 351 18.39 -5.97 -41.69
CA GLY A 351 18.09 -5.62 -43.08
C GLY A 351 17.33 -4.31 -43.27
N PHE A 352 17.07 -3.55 -42.20
CA PHE A 352 16.41 -2.24 -42.29
C PHE A 352 17.32 -1.18 -42.92
N LYS A 353 16.73 -0.18 -43.59
CA LYS A 353 17.46 1.01 -44.05
C LYS A 353 17.96 1.82 -42.85
N VAL A 354 19.20 2.29 -42.93
CA VAL A 354 19.81 3.15 -41.91
C VAL A 354 19.51 4.61 -42.21
N ASP A 355 18.97 5.33 -41.24
CA ASP A 355 18.73 6.77 -41.31
C ASP A 355 19.82 7.53 -40.53
N ASN A 356 20.61 8.36 -41.21
CA ASN A 356 21.91 8.85 -40.71
C ASN A 356 21.95 10.36 -40.42
N PHE A 357 20.82 11.05 -40.28
CA PHE A 357 20.81 12.50 -40.01
C PHE A 357 21.32 12.84 -38.60
N GLU A 358 20.92 12.07 -37.58
CA GLU A 358 21.30 12.30 -36.18
C GLU A 358 22.83 12.15 -35.94
N SER A 359 23.49 11.24 -36.67
CA SER A 359 24.93 11.03 -36.52
C SER A 359 25.77 12.23 -36.97
N GLN A 360 25.25 13.05 -37.90
CA GLN A 360 25.94 14.25 -38.38
C GLN A 360 26.02 15.32 -37.28
N LEU A 361 25.08 15.29 -36.33
CA LEU A 361 25.01 16.23 -35.21
C LEU A 361 25.91 15.83 -34.03
N VAL A 362 26.61 14.68 -34.10
CA VAL A 362 27.56 14.27 -33.06
C VAL A 362 28.73 15.25 -33.02
N GLY A 363 29.06 15.74 -31.83
CA GLY A 363 30.14 16.72 -31.60
C GLY A 363 29.76 18.17 -31.90
N VAL A 364 28.53 18.45 -32.33
CA VAL A 364 28.06 19.84 -32.55
C VAL A 364 27.74 20.50 -31.21
N THR A 365 28.16 21.76 -31.03
CA THR A 365 27.97 22.62 -29.85
C THR A 365 27.36 23.97 -30.25
N LEU A 366 26.75 24.68 -29.28
CA LEU A 366 26.26 26.05 -29.47
C LEU A 366 27.24 27.08 -28.95
N ASN A 367 27.47 28.14 -29.74
CA ASN A 367 28.24 29.31 -29.35
C ASN A 367 27.38 30.59 -29.40
N TYR A 368 27.71 31.56 -28.56
CA TYR A 368 27.07 32.87 -28.51
C TYR A 368 28.13 33.98 -28.55
N PRO A 369 28.16 34.83 -29.60
CA PRO A 369 29.13 35.91 -29.73
C PRO A 369 29.07 36.92 -28.58
N ASP A 370 30.23 37.33 -28.06
CA ASP A 370 30.38 38.33 -27.00
C ASP A 370 29.54 38.10 -25.73
N LYS A 371 29.27 36.82 -25.40
CA LYS A 371 28.42 36.42 -24.26
C LYS A 371 28.81 37.08 -22.94
N GLN A 372 30.10 37.32 -22.70
CA GLN A 372 30.63 37.97 -21.50
C GLN A 372 30.09 39.38 -21.25
N ASN A 373 29.55 40.05 -22.29
CA ASN A 373 28.98 41.39 -22.21
C ASN A 373 27.44 41.41 -22.19
N VAL A 374 26.80 40.24 -22.30
CA VAL A 374 25.34 40.09 -22.40
C VAL A 374 24.79 39.52 -21.10
N THR A 375 23.80 40.18 -20.51
CA THR A 375 23.04 39.64 -19.37
C THR A 375 22.04 38.60 -19.85
N ILE A 376 21.70 37.63 -18.99
CA ILE A 376 20.78 36.52 -19.34
C ILE A 376 19.43 37.01 -19.89
N GLU A 377 18.90 38.10 -19.34
CA GLU A 377 17.64 38.72 -19.75
C GLU A 377 17.69 39.25 -21.20
N ASN A 378 18.87 39.70 -21.64
CA ASN A 378 19.09 40.32 -22.95
C ASN A 378 19.59 39.33 -24.03
N ILE A 379 19.59 38.03 -23.75
CA ILE A 379 19.99 37.00 -24.73
C ILE A 379 18.97 36.97 -25.88
N ASP A 380 19.48 37.11 -27.09
CA ASP A 380 18.76 36.94 -28.35
C ASP A 380 19.03 35.56 -28.94
N VAL A 381 18.02 34.68 -28.94
CA VAL A 381 18.16 33.29 -29.39
C VAL A 381 18.53 33.15 -30.87
N THR A 382 18.35 34.20 -31.68
CA THR A 382 18.71 34.17 -33.10
C THR A 382 20.21 34.31 -33.34
N LYS A 383 20.98 34.71 -32.33
CA LYS A 383 22.45 34.89 -32.41
C LYS A 383 23.25 33.64 -32.09
N PHE A 384 22.60 32.55 -31.70
CA PHE A 384 23.30 31.29 -31.50
C PHE A 384 23.83 30.73 -32.82
N THR A 385 25.07 30.24 -32.77
CA THR A 385 25.76 29.65 -33.92
C THR A 385 26.20 28.24 -33.58
N LEU A 386 26.23 27.37 -34.59
CA LEU A 386 26.71 26.00 -34.43
C LEU A 386 28.21 25.95 -34.60
N SER A 387 28.85 25.11 -33.79
CA SER A 387 30.28 24.86 -33.84
C SER A 387 30.54 23.36 -33.72
N LYS A 388 31.65 22.89 -34.27
CA LYS A 388 32.13 21.51 -34.12
C LYS A 388 33.64 21.56 -34.06
N ASP A 389 34.23 20.98 -33.03
CA ASP A 389 35.68 21.03 -32.78
C ASP A 389 36.23 22.48 -32.82
N ASP A 390 35.52 23.40 -32.17
CA ASP A 390 35.79 24.85 -32.10
C ASP A 390 35.77 25.63 -33.44
N ALA A 391 35.35 25.00 -34.54
CA ALA A 391 35.14 25.64 -35.84
C ALA A 391 33.65 25.88 -36.13
N PRO A 392 33.29 26.89 -36.94
CA PRO A 392 31.92 27.08 -37.42
C PRO A 392 31.40 25.83 -38.13
N PHE A 393 30.18 25.40 -37.80
CA PHE A 393 29.53 24.23 -38.39
C PHE A 393 28.31 24.63 -39.20
N GLU A 394 28.29 24.27 -40.48
CA GLU A 394 27.15 24.46 -41.37
C GLU A 394 26.36 23.16 -41.51
N LEU A 395 25.03 23.26 -41.46
CA LEU A 395 24.16 22.12 -41.70
C LEU A 395 24.18 21.74 -43.19
N THR A 396 24.03 20.44 -43.48
CA THR A 396 23.92 19.96 -44.87
C THR A 396 22.74 20.60 -45.60
N GLU A 397 22.81 20.66 -46.93
CA GLU A 397 21.74 21.19 -47.78
C GLU A 397 20.36 20.59 -47.39
N ASN A 398 19.35 21.47 -47.27
CA ASN A 398 17.97 21.18 -46.80
C ASN A 398 17.79 20.86 -45.30
N ALA A 399 18.77 21.12 -44.45
CA ALA A 399 18.60 21.07 -42.99
C ALA A 399 18.56 22.49 -42.38
N THR A 400 17.76 22.68 -41.33
CA THR A 400 17.62 23.96 -40.61
C THR A 400 17.78 23.76 -39.10
N ALA A 401 18.19 24.81 -38.39
CA ALA A 401 18.22 24.85 -36.93
C ALA A 401 17.36 26.01 -36.42
N THR A 402 16.64 25.76 -35.33
CA THR A 402 15.90 26.78 -34.59
C THR A 402 16.22 26.67 -33.11
N TYR A 403 16.20 27.79 -32.39
CA TYR A 403 16.64 27.86 -30.99
C TYR A 403 15.56 28.42 -30.08
N LYS A 404 15.45 27.85 -28.88
CA LYS A 404 14.53 28.30 -27.84
C LYS A 404 15.23 28.24 -26.48
N LYS A 405 14.99 29.25 -25.63
CA LYS A 405 15.40 29.19 -24.22
C LYS A 405 14.63 28.07 -23.51
N VAL A 406 15.32 27.22 -22.77
CA VAL A 406 14.68 26.28 -21.86
C VAL A 406 14.11 27.08 -20.69
N GLU A 407 12.82 26.90 -20.43
CA GLU A 407 12.10 27.65 -19.39
C GLU A 407 12.74 27.44 -18.02
N ASN A 408 12.94 28.53 -17.27
CA ASN A 408 13.53 28.53 -15.93
C ASN A 408 14.96 27.97 -15.86
N SER A 409 15.69 27.92 -16.99
CA SER A 409 17.09 27.48 -17.02
C SER A 409 18.08 28.61 -16.75
N GLU A 410 17.61 29.85 -16.83
CA GLU A 410 18.37 31.06 -16.61
C GLU A 410 18.95 31.13 -15.19
N ASN A 411 20.24 31.43 -15.08
CA ASN A 411 20.88 31.82 -13.83
C ASN A 411 21.75 33.07 -14.05
N LYS A 412 21.20 34.23 -13.71
CA LYS A 412 21.87 35.53 -13.84
C LYS A 412 23.06 35.71 -12.92
N TYR A 413 23.13 34.96 -11.82
CA TYR A 413 24.23 35.03 -10.86
C TYR A 413 25.44 34.22 -11.33
N LYS A 414 25.19 33.09 -12.01
CA LYS A 414 26.23 32.22 -12.58
C LYS A 414 26.52 32.50 -14.06
N GLY A 415 25.71 33.32 -14.71
CA GLY A 415 25.85 33.63 -16.13
C GLY A 415 25.64 32.38 -17.00
N THR A 416 24.62 31.56 -16.66
CA THR A 416 24.30 30.32 -17.39
C THR A 416 22.85 30.29 -17.88
N ILE A 417 22.62 29.54 -18.97
CA ILE A 417 21.30 29.27 -19.55
C ILE A 417 21.32 27.92 -20.27
N SER A 418 20.19 27.24 -20.36
CA SER A 418 20.01 26.10 -21.27
C SER A 418 19.22 26.50 -22.52
N VAL A 419 19.68 26.05 -23.68
CA VAL A 419 19.08 26.35 -24.99
C VAL A 419 18.74 25.05 -25.69
N GLU A 420 17.50 24.94 -26.13
CA GLU A 420 17.02 23.85 -26.97
C GLU A 420 17.23 24.23 -28.44
N ALA A 421 17.97 23.41 -29.17
CA ALA A 421 18.13 23.49 -30.61
C ALA A 421 17.32 22.38 -31.28
N THR A 422 16.41 22.75 -32.18
CA THR A 422 15.68 21.82 -33.04
C THR A 422 16.29 21.84 -34.43
N PHE A 423 16.83 20.69 -34.85
CA PHE A 423 17.40 20.45 -36.17
C PHE A 423 16.36 19.73 -37.04
N ALA A 424 15.94 20.34 -38.13
CA ALA A 424 14.98 19.76 -39.06
C ALA A 424 15.65 19.41 -40.39
N LYS A 425 15.37 18.24 -40.95
CA LYS A 425 15.75 17.85 -42.32
C LYS A 425 14.65 16.96 -42.91
N ASN A 426 14.05 17.39 -44.02
CA ASN A 426 12.86 16.75 -44.57
C ASN A 426 11.74 16.66 -43.51
N GLU A 427 11.19 15.47 -43.24
CA GLU A 427 10.16 15.23 -42.22
C GLU A 427 10.75 14.88 -40.82
N GLN A 428 12.07 14.92 -40.66
CA GLN A 428 12.75 14.55 -39.42
C GLN A 428 13.07 15.78 -38.58
N ASN A 429 12.90 15.63 -37.26
CA ASN A 429 13.31 16.62 -36.27
C ASN A 429 14.18 15.93 -35.20
N VAL A 430 15.36 16.50 -34.93
CA VAL A 430 16.23 16.12 -33.83
C VAL A 430 16.32 17.30 -32.86
N VAL A 431 16.07 17.06 -31.58
CA VAL A 431 16.14 18.11 -30.54
C VAL A 431 17.32 17.85 -29.63
N LYS A 432 18.17 18.85 -29.40
CA LYS A 432 19.28 18.81 -28.44
C LYS A 432 19.24 20.00 -27.50
N THR A 433 19.55 19.77 -26.23
CA THR A 433 19.67 20.83 -25.23
C THR A 433 21.14 21.08 -24.90
N TYR A 434 21.54 22.34 -24.87
CA TYR A 434 22.90 22.78 -24.55
C TYR A 434 22.88 23.70 -23.34
N GLU A 435 23.75 23.45 -22.38
CA GLU A 435 24.04 24.42 -21.32
C GLU A 435 25.16 25.36 -21.77
N ILE A 436 24.91 26.65 -21.68
CA ILE A 436 25.85 27.69 -22.13
C ILE A 436 26.16 28.58 -20.94
N SER A 437 27.45 28.67 -20.61
CA SER A 437 28.00 29.46 -19.51
C SER A 437 28.88 30.61 -20.02
N GLY A 438 29.22 31.54 -19.13
CA GLY A 438 30.11 32.67 -19.41
C GLY A 438 29.39 33.95 -19.82
N PHE A 439 28.09 34.05 -19.56
CA PHE A 439 27.35 35.31 -19.70
C PHE A 439 27.70 36.30 -18.56
N LYS A 440 27.35 37.58 -18.74
CA LYS A 440 27.55 38.61 -17.71
C LYS A 440 26.76 38.27 -16.44
N THR A 441 27.45 38.23 -15.30
CA THR A 441 26.87 37.88 -13.99
C THR A 441 26.36 39.09 -13.22
N GLU A 442 25.33 38.90 -12.40
CA GLU A 442 24.89 39.84 -11.37
C GLU A 442 25.51 39.50 -10.00
N ALA A 443 25.91 40.51 -9.24
CA ALA A 443 26.43 40.31 -7.88
C ALA A 443 25.32 39.91 -6.91
N PHE A 444 25.59 38.93 -6.04
CA PHE A 444 24.67 38.47 -5.00
C PHE A 444 25.30 38.61 -3.61
N ASN A 445 24.51 39.06 -2.63
CA ASN A 445 24.92 39.16 -1.23
C ASN A 445 23.83 38.57 -0.32
N LEU A 446 24.16 37.46 0.36
CA LEU A 446 23.21 36.71 1.18
C LEU A 446 22.62 37.55 2.32
N GLN A 447 23.45 38.30 3.05
CA GLN A 447 23.02 39.12 4.19
C GLN A 447 21.95 40.14 3.77
N THR A 448 22.21 40.90 2.70
CA THR A 448 21.28 41.90 2.16
C THR A 448 19.96 41.25 1.74
N TYR A 449 20.03 40.06 1.14
CA TYR A 449 18.85 39.29 0.77
C TYR A 449 18.02 38.89 2.00
N VAL A 450 18.67 38.28 3.00
CA VAL A 450 18.03 37.83 4.25
C VAL A 450 17.35 39.01 4.97
N ASP A 451 18.02 40.16 5.07
CA ASP A 451 17.45 41.35 5.72
C ASP A 451 16.18 41.85 5.01
N SER A 452 16.16 41.76 3.68
CA SER A 452 15.02 42.17 2.86
C SER A 452 13.87 41.15 2.80
N PHE A 453 14.10 39.89 3.18
CA PHE A 453 13.11 38.82 3.11
C PHE A 453 11.94 39.08 4.08
N LYS A 454 10.70 39.05 3.56
CA LYS A 454 9.47 39.39 4.31
C LYS A 454 8.35 38.35 4.25
N SER A 455 8.50 37.27 3.46
CA SER A 455 7.35 36.49 3.03
C SER A 455 7.26 35.13 3.73
N VAL A 456 6.48 35.10 4.82
CA VAL A 456 5.96 33.86 5.41
C VAL A 456 4.45 34.01 5.54
N THR A 457 3.71 33.02 5.05
CA THR A 457 2.25 33.04 4.98
C THR A 457 1.69 31.94 5.85
N LEU A 458 0.79 32.31 6.77
CA LEU A 458 0.00 31.36 7.57
C LEU A 458 -1.05 30.70 6.67
N ASP A 459 -1.33 29.42 6.89
CA ASP A 459 -2.45 28.71 6.25
C ASP A 459 -3.74 29.55 6.35
N PRO A 460 -4.40 29.87 5.22
CA PRO A 460 -5.57 30.73 5.20
C PRO A 460 -6.78 30.17 5.96
N SER A 461 -6.81 28.87 6.26
CA SER A 461 -7.84 28.24 7.08
C SER A 461 -7.71 28.54 8.57
N ILE A 462 -6.55 29.03 9.02
CA ILE A 462 -6.27 29.29 10.43
C ILE A 462 -6.66 30.73 10.78
N ASN A 463 -7.74 30.86 11.56
CA ASN A 463 -8.11 32.13 12.16
C ASN A 463 -7.27 32.40 13.41
N LYS A 464 -6.35 33.38 13.33
CA LYS A 464 -5.42 33.69 14.43
C LYS A 464 -6.12 33.97 15.76
N SER A 465 -7.15 34.83 15.77
CA SER A 465 -7.79 35.28 17.02
C SER A 465 -8.55 34.18 17.77
N GLU A 466 -8.87 33.08 17.09
CA GLU A 466 -9.59 31.93 17.65
C GLU A 466 -8.66 30.74 17.93
N THR A 467 -7.50 30.69 17.27
CA THR A 467 -6.56 29.57 17.32
C THR A 467 -5.48 29.82 18.36
N SER A 468 -5.32 28.87 19.28
CA SER A 468 -4.28 28.92 20.31
C SER A 468 -2.91 28.63 19.71
N THR A 469 -1.87 29.37 20.12
CA THR A 469 -0.48 29.12 19.73
C THR A 469 0.00 27.70 20.04
N ASN A 470 -0.56 27.02 21.05
CA ASN A 470 -0.27 25.60 21.37
C ASN A 470 -0.65 24.63 20.25
N SER A 471 -1.59 25.01 19.38
CA SER A 471 -2.03 24.21 18.23
C SER A 471 -1.31 24.54 16.93
N ILE A 472 -0.47 25.57 16.94
CA ILE A 472 0.28 26.03 15.78
C ILE A 472 1.61 25.26 15.69
N THR A 473 1.93 24.81 14.48
CA THR A 473 3.22 24.16 14.18
C THR A 473 3.91 24.89 13.05
N LYS A 474 5.19 24.60 12.81
CA LYS A 474 5.93 25.18 11.68
C LYS A 474 5.28 24.87 10.32
N ASP A 475 4.57 23.75 10.21
CA ASP A 475 3.89 23.29 8.99
C ASP A 475 2.59 24.08 8.72
N SER A 476 2.12 24.87 9.70
CA SER A 476 1.03 25.83 9.50
C SER A 476 1.44 27.02 8.62
N PHE A 477 2.71 27.10 8.21
CA PHE A 477 3.26 28.22 7.46
C PHE A 477 3.87 27.76 6.13
N SER A 478 3.78 28.64 5.15
CA SER A 478 4.43 28.49 3.85
C SER A 478 5.37 29.67 3.61
N LEU A 479 6.45 29.40 2.89
CA LEU A 479 7.35 30.44 2.39
C LEU A 479 6.67 31.16 1.23
N GLY A 480 6.79 32.49 1.17
CA GLY A 480 6.38 33.23 -0.01
C GLY A 480 7.39 33.12 -1.15
N GLU A 481 7.30 34.03 -2.12
CA GLU A 481 8.23 34.03 -3.25
C GLU A 481 9.66 34.38 -2.81
N PHE A 482 10.62 33.63 -3.35
CA PHE A 482 12.05 33.85 -3.20
C PHE A 482 12.79 33.43 -4.48
N ASP A 483 14.01 33.92 -4.65
CA ASP A 483 14.84 33.61 -5.80
C ASP A 483 15.55 32.28 -5.59
N LYS A 484 14.96 31.21 -6.14
CA LYS A 484 15.46 29.83 -6.07
C LYS A 484 16.80 29.62 -6.80
N LYS A 485 17.25 30.60 -7.60
CA LYS A 485 18.55 30.56 -8.27
C LYS A 485 19.64 31.18 -7.40
N ALA A 486 19.27 32.05 -6.47
CA ALA A 486 20.17 32.70 -5.53
C ALA A 486 20.29 31.95 -4.19
N VAL A 487 19.16 31.52 -3.64
CA VAL A 487 19.09 30.97 -2.29
C VAL A 487 18.16 29.78 -2.17
N ASN A 488 18.47 28.89 -1.22
CA ASN A 488 17.49 27.98 -0.65
C ASN A 488 16.98 28.56 0.68
N VAL A 489 15.69 28.44 0.95
CA VAL A 489 15.06 28.94 2.18
C VAL A 489 14.24 27.82 2.80
N GLU A 490 14.41 27.58 4.10
CA GLU A 490 13.70 26.53 4.84
C GLU A 490 13.19 27.03 6.18
N ILE A 491 11.95 26.65 6.55
CA ILE A 491 11.43 26.82 7.92
C ILE A 491 11.97 25.68 8.79
N THR A 492 13.06 25.98 9.48
CA THR A 492 13.77 24.99 10.29
C THR A 492 13.12 24.73 11.64
N ASN A 493 12.56 25.77 12.27
CA ASN A 493 11.96 25.67 13.60
C ASN A 493 10.74 26.59 13.77
N GLY A 494 9.88 26.24 14.71
CA GLY A 494 8.74 27.05 15.15
C GLY A 494 8.48 26.84 16.63
N LYS A 495 8.32 27.93 17.39
CA LYS A 495 8.07 27.88 18.84
C LYS A 495 7.14 28.99 19.29
N ILE A 496 6.46 28.78 20.40
CA ILE A 496 5.68 29.83 21.07
C ILE A 496 6.65 30.84 21.68
N ASN A 497 6.33 32.13 21.63
CA ASN A 497 7.09 33.13 22.36
C ASN A 497 6.78 33.04 23.86
N GLU A 498 7.77 32.66 24.67
CA GLU A 498 7.62 32.52 26.12
C GLU A 498 7.27 33.85 26.82
N ALA A 499 7.74 34.99 26.28
CA ALA A 499 7.40 36.30 26.81
C ALA A 499 5.98 36.76 26.46
N ASN A 500 5.37 36.17 25.43
CA ASN A 500 4.01 36.48 24.99
C ASN A 500 3.37 35.27 24.31
N THR A 501 2.57 34.49 25.02
CA THR A 501 1.97 33.26 24.49
C THR A 501 0.93 33.49 23.39
N SER A 502 0.66 34.74 23.00
CA SER A 502 -0.12 35.09 21.79
C SER A 502 0.73 35.23 20.52
N GLU A 503 2.05 34.99 20.62
CA GLU A 503 2.99 35.09 19.51
C GLU A 503 3.67 33.75 19.21
N TYR A 504 3.98 33.54 17.94
CA TYR A 504 4.69 32.37 17.44
C TYR A 504 5.95 32.81 16.68
N ILE A 505 7.10 32.26 17.01
CA ILE A 505 8.41 32.58 16.42
C ILE A 505 8.79 31.47 15.45
N LEU A 506 9.05 31.84 14.19
CA LEU A 506 9.56 30.94 13.15
C LEU A 506 11.02 31.25 12.87
N THR A 507 11.85 30.22 12.78
CA THR A 507 13.26 30.34 12.39
C THR A 507 13.45 29.83 10.97
N LEU A 508 13.83 30.73 10.06
CA LEU A 508 14.15 30.40 8.68
C LEU A 508 15.67 30.31 8.51
N THR A 509 16.13 29.30 7.76
CA THR A 509 17.52 29.17 7.34
C THR A 509 17.64 29.45 5.85
N PHE A 510 18.67 30.22 5.48
CA PHE A 510 18.97 30.63 4.12
C PHE A 510 20.33 30.06 3.73
N THR A 511 20.40 29.38 2.59
CA THR A 511 21.63 28.81 2.03
C THR A 511 21.99 29.53 0.75
N ASP A 512 23.22 30.02 0.65
CA ASP A 512 23.76 30.60 -0.58
C ASP A 512 23.94 29.53 -1.67
N LEU A 513 23.36 29.75 -2.86
CA LEU A 513 23.50 28.88 -4.04
C LEU A 513 24.41 29.49 -5.12
N VAL A 514 24.85 30.73 -4.92
CA VAL A 514 25.66 31.51 -5.86
C VAL A 514 27.15 31.38 -5.55
N ASN A 515 27.54 31.62 -4.31
CA ASN A 515 28.94 31.68 -3.89
C ASN A 515 29.49 30.30 -3.51
N GLU A 516 30.80 30.09 -3.70
CA GLU A 516 31.48 28.86 -3.29
C GLU A 516 31.69 28.84 -1.77
N GLY A 517 31.14 27.82 -1.10
CA GLY A 517 31.09 27.71 0.36
C GLY A 517 29.67 27.85 0.88
N VAL A 518 29.23 26.89 1.70
CA VAL A 518 27.86 26.88 2.23
C VAL A 518 27.76 27.88 3.37
N GLU A 519 27.65 29.16 3.05
CA GLU A 519 27.28 30.18 4.03
C GLU A 519 25.79 29.99 4.38
N LEU A 520 25.51 29.88 5.67
CA LEU A 520 24.17 29.73 6.23
C LEU A 520 23.86 30.93 7.12
N LEU A 521 22.75 31.60 6.84
CA LEU A 521 22.21 32.64 7.71
C LEU A 521 20.82 32.23 8.20
N THR A 522 20.48 32.67 9.42
CA THR A 522 19.17 32.43 10.01
C THR A 522 18.44 33.74 10.28
N LYS A 523 17.13 33.76 10.10
CA LYS A 523 16.27 34.90 10.46
C LYS A 523 15.04 34.41 11.21
N GLU A 524 14.71 35.09 12.30
CA GLU A 524 13.48 34.83 13.06
C GLU A 524 12.34 35.74 12.62
N PHE A 525 11.14 35.19 12.55
CA PHE A 525 9.89 35.90 12.26
C PHE A 525 8.92 35.73 13.42
N THR A 526 8.55 36.84 14.07
CA THR A 526 7.51 36.86 15.09
C THR A 526 6.15 37.08 14.46
N ILE A 527 5.28 36.09 14.56
CA ILE A 527 3.90 36.13 14.10
C ILE A 527 2.99 36.42 15.28
N THR A 528 2.29 37.55 15.22
CA THR A 528 1.41 38.04 16.28
C THR A 528 -0.07 37.81 15.97
N GLY A 529 -0.91 37.97 17.00
CA GLY A 529 -2.37 38.02 16.89
C GLY A 529 -3.09 36.69 17.14
N PHE A 530 -2.39 35.66 17.63
CA PHE A 530 -3.01 34.40 18.00
C PHE A 530 -3.79 34.52 19.31
N LYS A 531 -4.74 33.61 19.54
CA LYS A 531 -5.29 33.40 20.88
C LYS A 531 -4.15 32.93 21.79
N ALA A 532 -4.01 33.57 22.95
CA ALA A 532 -2.99 33.21 23.93
C ALA A 532 -3.03 31.70 24.24
N GLY A 533 -1.86 31.09 24.21
CA GLY A 533 -1.64 29.72 24.63
C GLY A 533 -1.86 29.50 26.12
N GLU A 534 -1.95 28.24 26.52
CA GLU A 534 -1.74 27.89 27.93
C GLU A 534 -0.32 28.29 28.33
N GLU A 535 -0.14 28.69 29.59
CA GLU A 535 1.20 28.95 30.12
C GLU A 535 2.09 27.72 29.88
N ILE A 536 3.28 27.98 29.34
CA ILE A 536 4.27 26.94 29.13
C ILE A 536 4.77 26.53 30.51
N LYS A 537 4.29 25.38 30.99
CA LYS A 537 4.76 24.79 32.25
C LYS A 537 6.14 24.19 32.04
N HIS A 538 7.12 24.70 32.76
CA HIS A 538 8.44 24.08 32.88
C HIS A 538 8.43 23.10 34.04
N TYR A 539 8.93 21.88 33.79
CA TYR A 539 8.93 20.80 34.77
C TYR A 539 10.34 20.62 35.35
N SER A 540 10.39 20.24 36.63
CA SER A 540 11.63 19.88 37.33
C SER A 540 12.47 18.82 36.61
N ASN A 541 11.84 18.04 35.73
CA ASN A 541 12.52 17.19 34.75
C ASN A 541 11.63 17.03 33.50
N GLU A 542 12.01 17.71 32.41
CA GLU A 542 11.25 17.70 31.15
C GLU A 542 11.11 16.30 30.55
N LYS A 543 12.14 15.46 30.67
CA LYS A 543 12.10 14.09 30.16
C LYS A 543 11.07 13.26 30.92
N VAL A 544 11.02 13.36 32.25
CA VAL A 544 9.97 12.71 33.07
C VAL A 544 8.58 13.20 32.68
N ALA A 545 8.42 14.50 32.42
CA ALA A 545 7.15 15.08 32.00
C ALA A 545 6.70 14.55 30.63
N GLU A 546 7.61 14.44 29.66
CA GLU A 546 7.35 13.86 28.34
C GLU A 546 6.86 12.40 28.46
N PHE A 547 7.59 11.56 29.21
CA PHE A 547 7.21 10.15 29.41
C PHE A 547 5.89 10.00 30.19
N ALA A 548 5.60 10.90 31.13
CA ALA A 548 4.33 10.90 31.85
C ALA A 548 3.15 11.29 30.95
N LYS A 549 3.28 12.35 30.15
CA LYS A 549 2.26 12.76 29.14
C LYS A 549 1.98 11.65 28.14
N ALA A 550 3.00 10.89 27.75
CA ALA A 550 2.88 9.76 26.83
C ALA A 550 2.38 8.45 27.48
N GLN A 551 2.14 8.42 28.80
CA GLN A 551 1.81 7.20 29.56
C GLN A 551 2.86 6.07 29.41
N LYS A 552 4.13 6.45 29.23
CA LYS A 552 5.27 5.54 29.00
C LYS A 552 6.31 5.61 30.10
N LEU A 553 5.96 6.22 31.23
CA LEU A 553 6.88 6.41 32.37
C LEU A 553 7.31 5.06 32.97
N PHE A 554 6.37 4.10 32.99
CA PHE A 554 6.62 2.72 33.40
C PHE A 554 6.49 1.75 32.21
N ILE A 555 7.21 0.63 32.29
CA ILE A 555 7.08 -0.51 31.39
C ILE A 555 6.51 -1.67 32.20
N VAL A 556 5.50 -2.34 31.64
CA VAL A 556 4.78 -3.45 32.25
C VAL A 556 5.15 -4.74 31.53
N ASP A 557 5.66 -5.72 32.27
CA ASP A 557 5.80 -7.11 31.82
C ASP A 557 4.50 -7.84 32.17
N PRO A 558 3.63 -8.14 31.19
CA PRO A 558 2.30 -8.67 31.47
C PRO A 558 2.34 -10.04 32.14
N VAL A 559 3.36 -10.85 31.88
CA VAL A 559 3.48 -12.21 32.45
C VAL A 559 3.86 -12.13 33.92
N LYS A 560 4.84 -11.28 34.25
CA LYS A 560 5.35 -11.17 35.63
C LYS A 560 4.48 -10.28 36.52
N ILE A 561 3.74 -9.34 35.96
CA ILE A 561 2.94 -8.42 36.77
C ILE A 561 1.69 -9.10 37.36
N GLU A 562 1.17 -10.13 36.70
CA GLU A 562 0.08 -10.96 37.22
C GLU A 562 0.50 -11.75 38.47
N GLU A 563 1.74 -12.22 38.53
CA GLU A 563 2.32 -12.87 39.73
C GLU A 563 2.32 -11.94 40.95
N ASN A 564 2.21 -10.62 40.73
CA ASN A 564 2.25 -9.60 41.76
C ASN A 564 0.85 -9.05 42.13
N LEU A 565 -0.23 -9.64 41.59
CA LEU A 565 -1.62 -9.20 41.79
C LEU A 565 -1.99 -9.12 43.28
N GLU A 566 -1.64 -10.14 44.08
CA GLU A 566 -1.96 -10.17 45.51
C GLU A 566 -1.33 -8.99 46.28
N ASN A 567 -0.08 -8.64 45.94
CA ASN A 567 0.60 -7.50 46.54
C ASN A 567 -0.02 -6.17 46.10
N PHE A 568 -0.46 -6.04 44.84
CA PHE A 568 -1.22 -4.87 44.40
C PHE A 568 -2.55 -4.74 45.16
N GLU A 569 -3.30 -5.82 45.36
CA GLU A 569 -4.53 -5.79 46.15
C GLU A 569 -4.29 -5.45 47.62
N LYS A 570 -3.24 -6.03 48.22
CA LYS A 570 -2.82 -5.74 49.59
C LYS A 570 -2.40 -4.28 49.73
N ALA A 571 -1.65 -3.75 48.78
CA ALA A 571 -1.19 -2.36 48.77
C ALA A 571 -2.37 -1.39 48.70
N ILE A 572 -3.37 -1.64 47.84
CA ILE A 572 -4.56 -0.78 47.71
C ILE A 572 -5.37 -0.74 49.02
N LYS A 573 -5.47 -1.88 49.73
CA LYS A 573 -6.17 -1.98 51.03
C LYS A 573 -5.36 -1.39 52.20
N SER A 574 -4.08 -1.06 51.98
CA SER A 574 -3.22 -0.52 53.02
C SER A 574 -3.46 0.97 53.30
N LYS A 575 -2.86 1.46 54.40
CA LYS A 575 -2.81 2.90 54.70
C LYS A 575 -1.90 3.70 53.73
N LYS A 576 -1.11 3.03 52.90
CA LYS A 576 -0.15 3.62 51.96
C LYS A 576 -0.22 2.90 50.60
N PRO A 577 -1.28 3.13 49.79
CA PRO A 577 -1.44 2.50 48.48
C PRO A 577 -0.53 3.17 47.43
N LEU A 578 0.78 3.19 47.71
CA LEU A 578 1.78 3.90 46.93
C LEU A 578 2.93 2.96 46.56
N ILE A 579 3.54 3.20 45.40
CA ILE A 579 4.88 2.71 45.07
C ILE A 579 5.91 3.82 45.25
N LYS A 580 7.14 3.42 45.54
CA LYS A 580 8.31 4.27 45.63
C LYS A 580 9.27 3.89 44.52
N VAL A 581 9.80 4.90 43.87
CA VAL A 581 10.84 4.80 42.84
C VAL A 581 12.07 5.55 43.32
N LYS A 582 13.17 4.80 43.53
CA LYS A 582 14.47 5.32 43.95
C LYS A 582 15.59 4.59 43.20
N ASN A 583 16.41 5.32 42.45
CA ASN A 583 17.48 4.77 41.60
C ASN A 583 16.98 3.60 40.71
N ASN A 584 15.90 3.84 39.97
CA ASN A 584 15.17 2.87 39.14
C ASN A 584 14.54 1.68 39.87
N LYS A 585 14.79 1.53 41.17
CA LYS A 585 14.19 0.48 41.99
C LYS A 585 12.76 0.88 42.37
N ILE A 586 11.81 -0.01 42.10
CA ILE A 586 10.39 0.18 42.41
C ILE A 586 10.01 -0.73 43.57
N THR A 587 9.53 -0.16 44.67
CA THR A 587 9.10 -0.91 45.87
C THR A 587 7.75 -0.42 46.37
N TYR A 588 7.02 -1.24 47.12
CA TYR A 588 5.81 -0.79 47.81
C TYR A 588 6.15 0.19 48.96
N ALA A 589 5.29 1.18 49.19
CA ALA A 589 5.46 2.11 50.30
C ALA A 589 4.99 1.55 51.65
N ASP A 590 4.12 0.53 51.62
CA ASP A 590 3.72 -0.24 52.79
C ASP A 590 4.82 -1.21 53.19
N SER A 591 5.32 -1.08 54.42
CA SER A 591 6.39 -1.92 54.97
C SER A 591 5.97 -3.37 55.20
N THR A 592 4.67 -3.68 55.18
CA THR A 592 4.15 -5.06 55.27
C THR A 592 4.26 -5.83 53.96
N ILE A 593 4.64 -5.16 52.87
CA ILE A 593 4.88 -5.74 51.55
C ILE A 593 6.36 -5.58 51.24
N THR A 594 7.11 -6.66 51.41
CA THR A 594 8.57 -6.66 51.25
C THR A 594 8.97 -7.01 49.81
N GLY A 595 10.00 -6.34 49.30
CA GLY A 595 10.56 -6.63 47.99
C GLY A 595 10.21 -5.60 46.92
N ASP A 596 10.64 -5.89 45.71
CA ASP A 596 10.49 -5.03 44.55
C ASP A 596 9.14 -5.30 43.88
N VAL A 597 8.61 -4.31 43.17
CA VAL A 597 7.39 -4.50 42.37
C VAL A 597 7.76 -5.32 41.13
N ILE A 598 7.48 -6.62 41.18
CA ILE A 598 7.71 -7.56 40.08
C ILE A 598 6.84 -7.17 38.88
N GLY A 599 7.42 -7.28 37.68
CA GLY A 599 6.75 -7.00 36.41
C GLY A 599 6.59 -5.52 36.07
N LEU A 600 7.18 -4.61 36.85
CA LEU A 600 7.14 -3.17 36.62
C LEU A 600 8.57 -2.60 36.62
N SER A 601 8.92 -1.83 35.58
CA SER A 601 10.19 -1.10 35.52
C SER A 601 9.98 0.33 35.03
N LEU A 602 10.98 1.20 35.20
CA LEU A 602 10.98 2.50 34.53
C LEU A 602 11.36 2.36 33.05
N ASN A 603 10.95 3.35 32.27
CA ASN A 603 11.47 3.49 30.92
C ASN A 603 13.00 3.65 30.94
N PRO A 604 13.78 2.81 30.22
CA PRO A 604 15.23 2.85 30.26
C PRO A 604 15.82 4.16 29.75
N ASP A 605 15.10 4.88 28.88
CA ASP A 605 15.55 6.17 28.32
C ASP A 605 15.68 7.25 29.39
N LEU A 606 15.05 7.10 30.56
CA LEU A 606 15.17 8.03 31.68
C LEU A 606 16.51 7.93 32.41
N GLY A 607 17.34 6.91 32.12
CA GLY A 607 18.57 6.65 32.85
C GLY A 607 18.32 6.25 34.31
N VAL A 608 19.32 6.40 35.19
CA VAL A 608 19.19 6.11 36.62
C VAL A 608 18.59 7.30 37.35
N ILE A 609 17.35 7.18 37.84
CA ILE A 609 16.58 8.28 38.41
C ILE A 609 15.82 7.88 39.68
N SER A 610 15.55 8.86 40.55
CA SER A 610 14.71 8.72 41.73
C SER A 610 13.44 9.56 41.61
N LEU A 611 12.34 9.00 41.06
CA LEU A 611 11.13 9.80 40.80
C LEU A 611 10.45 10.32 42.08
N THR A 612 10.50 9.57 43.19
CA THR A 612 9.63 9.83 44.36
C THR A 612 10.38 10.18 45.66
N HIS A 613 11.67 9.88 45.74
CA HIS A 613 12.48 9.98 46.98
C HIS A 613 13.92 10.42 46.67
N GLY A 614 14.07 11.53 45.96
CA GLY A 614 15.34 12.19 45.68
C GLY A 614 15.87 13.06 46.84
N GLY A 615 17.19 13.25 46.91
CA GLY A 615 17.82 14.28 47.75
C GLY A 615 17.74 15.69 47.11
N LYS A 616 18.22 16.74 47.80
CA LYS A 616 18.15 18.15 47.32
C LYS A 616 18.66 18.39 45.89
N ASN A 617 19.54 17.54 45.36
CA ASN A 617 20.14 17.69 44.02
C ASN A 617 19.73 16.62 42.99
N ASN A 618 18.98 15.56 43.38
CA ASN A 618 18.51 14.49 42.48
C ASN A 618 16.99 14.35 42.61
N GLY A 619 16.29 15.50 42.52
CA GLY A 619 14.98 15.80 43.09
C GLY A 619 13.87 14.74 42.97
N THR A 620 12.88 14.87 43.83
CA THR A 620 11.59 14.21 43.60
C THR A 620 10.93 14.90 42.40
N TYR A 621 10.48 14.15 41.40
CA TYR A 621 9.89 14.68 40.16
C TYR A 621 8.36 14.45 40.08
N VAL A 622 7.84 13.55 40.93
CA VAL A 622 6.40 13.25 40.98
C VAL A 622 5.88 13.18 42.43
N LYS A 623 4.59 13.48 42.61
CA LYS A 623 3.86 13.36 43.89
C LYS A 623 2.60 12.50 43.73
N PRO A 624 2.13 11.82 44.79
CA PRO A 624 0.92 11.02 44.70
C PRO A 624 -0.33 11.92 44.63
N TYR A 625 -1.36 11.46 43.91
CA TYR A 625 -2.69 12.10 43.89
C TYR A 625 -3.75 11.18 44.54
N PRO A 626 -4.62 11.68 45.45
CA PRO A 626 -4.58 13.01 46.04
C PRO A 626 -3.36 13.15 46.96
N ARG A 627 -2.92 14.40 47.14
CA ARG A 627 -1.72 14.70 47.93
C ARG A 627 -1.90 14.26 49.38
N VAL A 628 -1.01 13.39 49.85
CA VAL A 628 -0.94 12.98 51.25
C VAL A 628 0.22 13.71 51.93
N LYS A 629 -0.02 14.37 53.08
CA LYS A 629 1.04 15.06 53.84
C LYS A 629 2.18 14.08 54.14
N ASN A 630 3.42 14.50 53.83
CA ASN A 630 4.68 13.81 54.13
C ASN A 630 4.95 12.45 53.44
N ASN A 631 4.20 12.06 52.41
CA ASN A 631 4.48 10.83 51.66
C ASN A 631 4.99 11.13 50.24
N GLY A 632 6.21 10.68 49.94
CA GLY A 632 6.65 10.49 48.56
C GLY A 632 6.07 9.19 48.00
N GLY A 633 5.74 9.16 46.71
CA GLY A 633 5.26 7.96 46.04
C GLY A 633 4.36 8.24 44.84
N ILE A 634 3.94 7.18 44.17
CA ILE A 634 2.94 7.19 43.09
C ILE A 634 1.80 6.29 43.54
N ARG A 635 0.56 6.74 43.40
CA ARG A 635 -0.59 6.01 43.94
C ARG A 635 -0.99 4.86 43.03
N ILE A 636 -1.32 3.73 43.63
CA ILE A 636 -1.91 2.58 42.98
C ILE A 636 -3.43 2.67 43.16
N ILE A 637 -4.19 2.53 42.08
CA ILE A 637 -5.65 2.47 42.11
C ILE A 637 -6.14 1.25 41.32
N LYS A 638 -7.29 0.71 41.74
CA LYS A 638 -8.06 -0.29 40.99
C LYS A 638 -9.42 0.35 40.73
N ASP A 639 -9.78 0.51 39.46
CA ASP A 639 -11.10 1.04 39.12
C ASP A 639 -12.18 -0.06 39.16
N GLU A 640 -13.44 0.34 39.00
CA GLU A 640 -14.60 -0.56 39.05
C GLU A 640 -14.57 -1.64 37.97
N SER A 641 -13.83 -1.41 36.86
CA SER A 641 -13.65 -2.39 35.79
C SER A 641 -12.61 -3.47 36.12
N GLY A 642 -11.92 -3.36 37.26
CA GLY A 642 -10.80 -4.22 37.62
C GLY A 642 -9.46 -3.81 36.99
N THR A 643 -9.36 -2.61 36.42
CA THR A 643 -8.10 -2.10 35.86
C THR A 643 -7.23 -1.49 36.95
N PHE A 644 -5.98 -1.95 37.05
CA PHE A 644 -4.97 -1.35 37.91
C PHE A 644 -4.26 -0.21 37.18
N LYS A 645 -4.13 0.94 37.85
CA LYS A 645 -3.47 2.14 37.31
C LYS A 645 -2.54 2.78 38.35
N LEU A 646 -1.58 3.53 37.85
CA LEU A 646 -0.77 4.47 38.62
C LEU A 646 -1.28 5.89 38.44
N GLN A 647 -1.32 6.67 39.52
CA GLN A 647 -1.83 8.04 39.53
C GLN A 647 -0.88 8.99 40.29
N PHE A 648 -0.50 10.10 39.67
CA PHE A 648 0.47 11.07 40.21
C PHE A 648 0.35 12.45 39.57
N ASN A 649 0.95 13.46 40.21
CA ASN A 649 1.17 14.80 39.66
C ASN A 649 2.67 15.02 39.43
N LEU A 650 3.03 15.85 38.43
CA LEU A 650 4.40 16.28 38.19
C LEU A 650 4.78 17.47 39.06
N ILE A 651 6.08 17.73 39.22
CA ILE A 651 6.63 18.89 39.93
C ILE A 651 7.19 19.89 38.92
N LEU A 652 6.86 21.17 39.07
CA LEU A 652 7.35 22.25 38.23
C LEU A 652 8.85 22.55 38.49
N ASP A 653 9.49 23.29 37.60
CA ASP A 653 10.93 23.61 37.62
C ASP A 653 11.41 24.33 38.90
N ASP A 654 10.51 25.02 39.60
CA ASP A 654 10.75 25.60 40.93
C ASP A 654 10.99 24.55 42.04
N HIS A 655 10.84 23.26 41.72
CA HIS A 655 10.96 22.10 42.62
C HIS A 655 10.04 22.12 43.85
N ALA A 656 9.07 23.04 43.89
CA ALA A 656 8.19 23.29 45.04
C ALA A 656 6.71 23.15 44.67
N THR A 657 6.34 23.65 43.50
CA THR A 657 4.98 23.64 42.98
C THR A 657 4.68 22.30 42.33
N VAL A 658 3.51 21.77 42.67
CA VAL A 658 2.98 20.53 42.09
C VAL A 658 1.97 20.92 41.03
N ASP A 659 2.11 20.35 39.84
CA ASP A 659 1.19 20.52 38.72
C ASP A 659 -0.23 20.12 39.14
N ASP A 660 -1.23 20.86 38.68
CA ASP A 660 -2.65 20.59 38.95
C ASP A 660 -3.19 19.45 38.08
N VAL A 661 -2.49 19.09 37.00
CA VAL A 661 -2.82 17.96 36.12
C VAL A 661 -2.49 16.63 36.79
N VAL A 662 -3.47 15.72 36.81
CA VAL A 662 -3.32 14.35 37.28
C VAL A 662 -2.98 13.42 36.12
N TYR A 663 -1.80 12.80 36.18
CA TYR A 663 -1.33 11.85 35.20
C TYR A 663 -1.70 10.42 35.63
N GLU A 664 -2.15 9.63 34.67
CA GLU A 664 -2.51 8.22 34.86
C GLU A 664 -1.75 7.31 33.90
N GLN A 665 -1.33 6.14 34.38
CA GLN A 665 -0.79 5.10 33.52
C GLN A 665 -1.44 3.75 33.87
N ILE A 666 -2.01 3.09 32.85
CA ILE A 666 -2.61 1.76 32.98
C ILE A 666 -1.51 0.72 33.15
N LEU A 667 -1.71 -0.20 34.10
CA LEU A 667 -0.82 -1.34 34.31
C LEU A 667 -1.39 -2.60 33.64
N PHE A 668 -2.53 -3.10 34.11
CA PHE A 668 -3.19 -4.31 33.59
C PHE A 668 -4.66 -4.35 34.03
N ASN A 669 -5.45 -5.26 33.44
CA ASN A 669 -6.86 -5.47 33.78
C ASN A 669 -7.11 -6.97 34.01
N ILE A 670 -7.74 -7.30 35.14
CA ILE A 670 -7.97 -8.69 35.59
C ILE A 670 -9.26 -9.34 35.03
N ASN A 671 -10.11 -8.56 34.35
CA ASN A 671 -11.41 -8.99 33.82
C ASN A 671 -11.40 -9.12 32.29
N LYS A 672 -10.22 -9.32 31.67
CA LYS A 672 -10.06 -9.45 30.22
C LYS A 672 -10.10 -10.89 29.74
#